data_AF-A0A7C1D2C4-F1
#
_entry.id   AF-A0A7C1D2C4-F1
#
_cell.length_a   1.000
_cell.length_b   1.000
_cell.length_c   1.000
_cell.angle_alpha   90.00
_cell.angle_beta   90.00
_cell.angle_gamma   90.00
#
_symmetry.space_group_name_H-M   'P 1'
#
loop_
_entity.id
_entity.type
_entity.pdbx_description
1 polymer ?
#
loop_
_entity_poly.entity_id
_entity_poly.type
_entity_poly.pdbx_seq_one_letter_code
_entity_poly.pdbx_strand_id
1 'polypeptide(L)'
;VLYYGLLIGIIAGVIHGFVFMYLNHYTPLNYEKAVFYIIRYSINHAFFITVGIFAVIALMSALFNNINRLVILVSSFFILFTTVGFYLNRKVLPHRYDMESIVGNVILFIVCIVPAFWIYRRFKPKFNFVKSCYNKKILVGLLLVFVAVNGVSFTKLYHDHFVSISKEISDEQVIRLFNLDYPGLEKTKRYTEDGDFHSAMVELLDYFASREEESWLFRKSQLVLFDSSYVIEKAEKAIEQKFSNVGIIASIPDKIDWVTGPVNNKEWIYRLNTHWWWWRLAVAYQLTGDERYTIAFVDQMADWITANPVIRWKNESLPTWRLLEAGCRMVESWILSFQLFSGSQFFTIQKKKMMLASIYNHAQFLKLFKSPKRNHLLFESLGLAYVSIFFPEYKHIEEWREIALERIEHMIDTEINDDGSYVELSVFYQMEVAGLFDQLKDLSNIAGEKFLDNQHKKRIESLFEFLLKLSKPDGTLPAINDGDPRNLKEMLTYAGDRYQRADFKFVANGFEQGERPEYLSCSLPDAGMYVMRSDWTTDALYMIVDAGPYGSGHGHEDKLSFELHAYGKTFLVDPGTYTKNEKDPYRYYFMRSSAHNTITVDEKSQLRYWNKKNWNYHKSYPNDNVWFSDDQYDFLVGRYDEGYGHYKEKLDKSITHVRKVLFVKPEYWVIADYLLGKGEHSFQQYFHFAPMKVINKNKMVYTVDPTGPNLAIVPLIDEEVQLQIVEGSEDPIQGWVSEEFNQKIAAPVAIYSKETTAPTKFFTIIYLAHGDIEPQNLKLEVIPVVIDDEDKNGYFTNCVKLTTAGWADYILISESNAGKKSFDQFVVNSNVAYYRKDKQGNVVKQFEIFLGDGEKEK
;
A
#
# COMPACT_ATOMS: atom_id res chain seq x y z
N VAL A 1 -1.48 -46.71 36.17
CA VAL A 1 -1.51 -45.89 34.92
C VAL A 1 -0.89 -44.53 35.16
N LEU A 2 -1.40 -43.72 36.11
CA LEU A 2 -0.78 -42.46 36.54
C LEU A 2 0.72 -42.59 36.88
N TYR A 3 1.10 -43.62 37.64
CA TYR A 3 2.51 -43.88 38.01
C TYR A 3 3.42 -44.17 36.79
N TYR A 4 2.94 -44.94 35.82
CA TYR A 4 3.69 -45.23 34.59
C TYR A 4 3.70 -44.05 33.61
N GLY A 5 2.64 -43.24 33.59
CA GLY A 5 2.60 -41.97 32.85
C GLY A 5 3.60 -40.95 33.41
N LEU A 6 3.74 -40.89 34.75
CA LEU A 6 4.74 -40.08 35.43
C LEU A 6 6.16 -40.54 35.09
N LEU A 7 6.41 -41.85 35.12
CA LEU A 7 7.71 -42.45 34.80
C LEU A 7 8.12 -42.21 33.33
N ILE A 8 7.19 -42.35 32.38
CA ILE A 8 7.43 -42.04 30.96
C ILE A 8 7.67 -40.55 30.75
N GLY A 9 6.94 -39.68 31.47
CA GLY A 9 7.17 -38.23 31.45
C GLY A 9 8.56 -37.84 31.96
N ILE A 10 9.04 -38.49 33.03
CA ILE A 10 10.38 -38.26 33.59
C ILE A 10 11.46 -38.74 32.62
N ILE A 11 11.32 -39.93 32.03
CA ILE A 11 12.29 -40.47 31.05
C ILE A 11 12.33 -39.60 29.78
N ALA A 12 11.18 -39.15 29.29
CA ALA A 12 11.10 -38.23 28.16
C ALA A 12 11.75 -36.87 28.47
N GLY A 13 11.60 -36.36 29.69
CA GLY A 13 12.25 -35.14 30.17
C GLY A 13 13.78 -35.26 30.23
N VAL A 14 14.30 -36.41 30.70
CA VAL A 14 15.75 -36.67 30.76
C VAL A 14 16.36 -36.81 29.36
N ILE A 15 15.70 -37.54 28.45
CA ILE A 15 16.16 -37.67 27.05
C ILE A 15 16.16 -36.30 26.34
N HIS A 16 15.16 -35.46 26.59
CA HIS A 16 15.13 -34.09 26.06
C HIS A 16 16.22 -33.20 26.65
N GLY A 17 16.57 -33.36 27.93
CA GLY A 17 17.71 -32.67 28.54
C GLY A 17 19.04 -33.00 27.84
N PHE A 18 19.24 -34.25 27.42
CA PHE A 18 20.43 -34.68 26.67
C PHE A 18 20.44 -34.18 25.22
N VAL A 19 19.31 -34.22 24.52
CA VAL A 19 19.18 -33.66 23.15
C VAL A 19 19.38 -32.14 23.18
N PHE A 20 18.93 -31.46 24.23
CA PHE A 20 19.14 -30.04 24.41
C PHE A 20 20.61 -29.69 24.72
N MET A 21 21.30 -30.44 25.61
CA MET A 21 22.75 -30.27 25.81
C MET A 21 23.55 -30.46 24.52
N TYR A 22 23.10 -31.36 23.64
CA TYR A 22 23.69 -31.57 22.32
C TYR A 22 23.44 -30.41 21.34
N LEU A 23 22.23 -29.83 21.33
CA LEU A 23 21.87 -28.71 20.45
C LEU A 23 22.39 -27.34 20.93
N ASN A 24 22.55 -27.13 22.24
CA ASN A 24 23.10 -25.89 22.80
C ASN A 24 24.59 -25.70 22.50
N HIS A 25 25.29 -26.73 22.02
CA HIS A 25 26.65 -26.60 21.52
C HIS A 25 26.73 -25.87 20.16
N TYR A 26 25.59 -25.68 19.47
CA TYR A 26 25.54 -25.19 18.09
C TYR A 26 24.80 -23.85 17.87
N THR A 27 24.09 -23.30 18.85
CA THR A 27 23.44 -21.96 18.71
C THR A 27 23.23 -21.24 20.05
N PRO A 28 23.73 -20.00 20.24
CA PRO A 28 23.45 -19.22 21.44
C PRO A 28 22.12 -18.47 21.30
N LEU A 29 21.06 -18.96 21.93
CA LEU A 29 19.76 -18.25 22.04
C LEU A 29 19.61 -17.60 23.42
N ASN A 30 19.03 -16.39 23.43
CA ASN A 30 18.80 -15.59 24.64
C ASN A 30 17.76 -16.26 25.57
N TYR A 31 18.06 -16.34 26.86
CA TYR A 31 17.38 -17.20 27.86
C TYR A 31 15.86 -16.98 27.95
N GLU A 32 15.39 -15.73 27.88
CA GLU A 32 13.96 -15.42 27.96
C GLU A 32 13.15 -15.89 26.73
N LYS A 33 13.75 -15.81 25.52
CA LYS A 33 13.12 -16.32 24.30
C LYS A 33 13.10 -17.84 24.28
N ALA A 34 14.11 -18.49 24.87
CA ALA A 34 14.13 -19.92 25.08
C ALA A 34 13.00 -20.37 26.02
N VAL A 35 12.71 -19.63 27.10
CA VAL A 35 11.57 -19.91 28.00
C VAL A 35 10.23 -19.82 27.28
N PHE A 36 10.03 -18.81 26.43
CA PHE A 36 8.79 -18.68 25.64
C PHE A 36 8.63 -19.81 24.60
N TYR A 37 9.75 -20.23 23.98
CA TYR A 37 9.79 -21.41 23.09
C TYR A 37 9.50 -22.71 23.85
N ILE A 38 10.06 -22.88 25.06
CA ILE A 38 9.82 -24.01 25.94
C ILE A 38 8.33 -24.07 26.28
N ILE A 39 7.70 -22.97 26.66
CA ILE A 39 6.26 -22.94 26.98
C ILE A 39 5.42 -23.31 25.73
N ARG A 40 5.71 -22.71 24.56
CA ARG A 40 4.95 -22.96 23.32
C ARG A 40 5.12 -24.40 22.80
N TYR A 41 6.34 -24.92 22.82
CA TYR A 41 6.66 -26.28 22.38
C TYR A 41 6.14 -27.33 23.37
N SER A 42 6.23 -27.06 24.67
CA SER A 42 5.69 -27.92 25.74
C SER A 42 4.17 -27.96 25.72
N ILE A 43 3.47 -26.86 25.39
CA ILE A 43 2.01 -26.84 25.23
C ILE A 43 1.59 -27.72 24.04
N ASN A 44 2.26 -27.61 22.89
CA ASN A 44 1.98 -28.45 21.72
C ASN A 44 2.27 -29.93 21.98
N HIS A 45 3.39 -30.27 22.64
CA HIS A 45 3.72 -31.66 22.96
C HIS A 45 2.87 -32.23 24.11
N ALA A 46 2.56 -31.43 25.14
CA ALA A 46 1.62 -31.82 26.19
C ALA A 46 0.23 -32.11 25.60
N PHE A 47 -0.19 -31.35 24.58
CA PHE A 47 -1.41 -31.63 23.83
C PHE A 47 -1.34 -33.01 23.15
N PHE A 48 -0.28 -33.34 22.41
CA PHE A 48 -0.13 -34.66 21.77
C PHE A 48 0.03 -35.82 22.75
N ILE A 49 0.74 -35.63 23.87
CA ILE A 49 0.87 -36.63 24.94
C ILE A 49 -0.49 -36.84 25.62
N THR A 50 -1.25 -35.77 25.84
CA THR A 50 -2.62 -35.86 26.40
C THR A 50 -3.55 -36.58 25.43
N VAL A 51 -3.48 -36.30 24.13
CA VAL A 51 -4.19 -37.03 23.07
C VAL A 51 -3.83 -38.51 23.07
N GLY A 52 -2.54 -38.85 23.19
CA GLY A 52 -2.07 -40.23 23.29
C GLY A 52 -2.57 -40.95 24.55
N ILE A 53 -2.56 -40.27 25.71
CA ILE A 53 -3.06 -40.81 26.98
C ILE A 53 -4.58 -41.05 26.92
N PHE A 54 -5.35 -40.12 26.36
CA PHE A 54 -6.80 -40.28 26.19
C PHE A 54 -7.17 -41.36 25.17
N ALA A 55 -6.42 -41.49 24.08
CA ALA A 55 -6.57 -42.59 23.13
C ALA A 55 -6.32 -43.95 23.80
N VAL A 56 -5.30 -44.04 24.67
CA VAL A 56 -5.02 -45.24 25.48
C VAL A 56 -6.14 -45.51 26.50
N ILE A 57 -6.67 -44.48 27.17
CA ILE A 57 -7.79 -44.63 28.13
C ILE A 57 -9.09 -45.07 27.43
N ALA A 58 -9.37 -44.54 26.24
CA ALA A 58 -10.49 -44.98 25.40
C ALA A 58 -10.30 -46.44 24.96
N LEU A 59 -9.10 -46.82 24.51
CA LEU A 59 -8.80 -48.21 24.14
C LEU A 59 -8.91 -49.17 25.34
N MET A 60 -8.45 -48.75 26.52
CA MET A 60 -8.59 -49.54 27.75
C MET A 60 -10.06 -49.62 28.20
N SER A 61 -10.86 -48.56 28.05
CA SER A 61 -12.29 -48.58 28.37
C SER A 61 -13.09 -49.48 27.42
N ALA A 62 -12.68 -49.56 26.15
CA ALA A 62 -13.22 -50.50 25.16
C ALA A 62 -12.89 -51.97 25.51
N LEU A 63 -11.70 -52.23 26.10
CA LEU A 63 -11.28 -53.56 26.55
C LEU A 63 -12.01 -54.06 27.81
N PHE A 64 -12.61 -53.18 28.60
CA PHE A 64 -13.36 -53.52 29.84
C PHE A 64 -14.90 -53.46 29.70
N ASN A 65 -15.44 -53.57 28.48
CA ASN A 65 -16.88 -53.75 28.19
C ASN A 65 -17.83 -52.66 28.73
N ASN A 66 -17.40 -51.40 28.87
CA ASN A 66 -18.31 -50.32 29.27
C ASN A 66 -18.51 -49.30 28.14
N ILE A 67 -19.33 -49.68 27.15
CA ILE A 67 -19.60 -48.94 25.92
C ILE A 67 -20.11 -47.52 26.18
N ASN A 68 -20.95 -47.32 27.22
CA ASN A 68 -21.49 -46.00 27.54
C ASN A 68 -20.39 -45.03 28.02
N ARG A 69 -19.39 -45.51 28.78
CA ARG A 69 -18.23 -44.70 29.17
C ARG A 69 -17.32 -44.37 28.00
N LEU A 70 -17.17 -45.29 27.04
CA LEU A 70 -16.38 -45.06 25.82
C LEU A 70 -16.99 -43.98 24.94
N VAL A 71 -18.31 -44.02 24.71
CA VAL A 71 -19.02 -43.02 23.92
C VAL A 71 -18.93 -41.63 24.57
N ILE A 72 -19.08 -41.56 25.90
CA ILE A 72 -18.92 -40.29 26.64
C ILE A 72 -17.47 -39.78 26.53
N LEU A 73 -16.46 -40.63 26.70
CA LEU A 73 -15.05 -40.22 26.62
C LEU A 73 -14.66 -39.73 25.22
N VAL A 74 -15.11 -40.43 24.17
CA VAL A 74 -14.84 -40.06 22.77
C VAL A 74 -15.58 -38.77 22.39
N SER A 75 -16.82 -38.60 22.86
CA SER A 75 -17.61 -37.39 22.61
C SER A 75 -17.04 -36.18 23.36
N SER A 76 -16.65 -36.33 24.63
CA SER A 76 -15.98 -35.29 25.40
C SER A 76 -14.61 -34.93 24.84
N PHE A 77 -13.87 -35.91 24.30
CA PHE A 77 -12.60 -35.68 23.60
C PHE A 77 -12.81 -34.92 22.29
N PHE A 78 -13.83 -35.26 21.50
CA PHE A 78 -14.15 -34.57 20.26
C PHE A 78 -14.54 -33.10 20.52
N ILE A 79 -15.32 -32.85 21.58
CA ILE A 79 -15.69 -31.50 22.01
C ILE A 79 -14.46 -30.72 22.51
N LEU A 80 -13.59 -31.33 23.31
CA LEU A 80 -12.36 -30.68 23.79
C LEU A 80 -11.40 -30.37 22.63
N PHE A 81 -11.22 -31.31 21.70
CA PHE A 81 -10.38 -31.15 20.50
C PHE A 81 -10.88 -30.04 19.59
N THR A 82 -12.18 -30.00 19.29
CA THR A 82 -12.78 -28.92 18.49
C THR A 82 -12.75 -27.58 19.22
N THR A 83 -13.04 -27.55 20.52
CA THR A 83 -13.08 -26.29 21.29
C THR A 83 -11.69 -25.70 21.51
N VAL A 84 -10.69 -26.51 21.87
CA VAL A 84 -9.30 -26.07 22.06
C VAL A 84 -8.62 -25.78 20.72
N GLY A 85 -8.89 -26.58 19.69
CA GLY A 85 -8.46 -26.33 18.31
C GLY A 85 -9.00 -25.00 17.79
N PHE A 86 -10.29 -24.71 18.00
CA PHE A 86 -10.88 -23.41 17.68
C PHE A 86 -10.28 -22.28 18.51
N TYR A 87 -10.08 -22.48 19.82
CA TYR A 87 -9.54 -21.45 20.71
C TYR A 87 -8.08 -21.08 20.38
N LEU A 88 -7.22 -22.06 20.09
CA LEU A 88 -5.82 -21.83 19.68
C LEU A 88 -5.74 -21.19 18.28
N ASN A 89 -6.60 -21.60 17.35
CA ASN A 89 -6.73 -20.97 16.02
C ASN A 89 -7.19 -19.50 16.13
N ARG A 90 -8.10 -19.17 17.06
CA ARG A 90 -8.63 -17.80 17.21
C ARG A 90 -7.72 -16.83 17.96
N LYS A 91 -6.89 -17.30 18.90
CA LYS A 91 -6.05 -16.42 19.76
C LYS A 91 -4.54 -16.52 19.55
N VAL A 92 -4.01 -17.59 18.98
CA VAL A 92 -2.55 -17.84 18.90
C VAL A 92 -2.02 -17.94 17.46
N LEU A 93 -2.88 -18.24 16.47
CA LEU A 93 -2.49 -18.41 15.07
C LEU A 93 -3.44 -17.62 14.16
N PRO A 94 -3.21 -16.31 13.93
CA PRO A 94 -4.00 -15.58 12.96
C PRO A 94 -3.58 -16.06 11.57
N HIS A 95 -4.51 -16.71 10.87
CA HIS A 95 -4.52 -17.12 9.47
C HIS A 95 -4.35 -18.64 9.19
N ARG A 96 -5.49 -19.19 8.76
CA ARG A 96 -5.82 -20.47 8.10
C ARG A 96 -4.70 -21.53 8.07
N TYR A 97 -4.84 -22.52 8.96
CA TYR A 97 -4.50 -23.90 8.59
C TYR A 97 -5.42 -24.32 7.44
N ASP A 98 -4.84 -24.95 6.42
CA ASP A 98 -5.57 -25.53 5.31
C ASP A 98 -6.59 -26.54 5.84
N MET A 99 -7.88 -26.33 5.53
CA MET A 99 -8.96 -27.23 5.95
C MET A 99 -8.74 -28.63 5.41
N GLU A 100 -7.99 -28.79 4.31
CA GLU A 100 -7.62 -30.08 3.74
C GLU A 100 -6.72 -30.92 4.67
N SER A 101 -5.86 -30.30 5.47
CA SER A 101 -5.05 -31.00 6.47
C SER A 101 -5.89 -31.53 7.63
N ILE A 102 -6.88 -30.76 8.07
CA ILE A 102 -7.80 -31.17 9.15
C ILE A 102 -8.74 -32.26 8.63
N VAL A 103 -9.30 -32.08 7.42
CA VAL A 103 -10.17 -33.06 6.76
C VAL A 103 -9.39 -34.33 6.43
N GLY A 104 -8.15 -34.24 5.96
CA GLY A 104 -7.27 -35.37 5.70
C GLY A 104 -6.98 -36.18 6.96
N ASN A 105 -6.72 -35.51 8.09
CA ASN A 105 -6.53 -36.18 9.38
C ASN A 105 -7.83 -36.80 9.93
N VAL A 106 -8.99 -36.19 9.69
CA VAL A 106 -10.31 -36.75 10.04
C VAL A 106 -10.66 -37.96 9.17
N ILE A 107 -10.38 -37.90 7.86
CA ILE A 107 -10.56 -39.02 6.93
C ILE A 107 -9.63 -40.17 7.32
N LEU A 108 -8.36 -39.90 7.63
CA LEU A 108 -7.43 -40.95 8.10
C LEU A 108 -7.90 -41.60 9.41
N PHE A 109 -8.47 -40.82 10.33
CA PHE A 109 -9.05 -41.32 11.58
C PHE A 109 -10.25 -42.25 11.33
N ILE A 110 -11.14 -41.88 10.40
CA ILE A 110 -12.28 -42.69 9.99
C ILE A 110 -11.81 -43.97 9.26
N VAL A 111 -10.87 -43.85 8.33
CA VAL A 111 -10.33 -44.95 7.51
C VAL A 111 -9.51 -45.94 8.35
N CYS A 112 -8.90 -45.52 9.46
CA CYS A 112 -8.17 -46.44 10.33
C CYS A 112 -9.05 -47.10 11.40
N ILE A 113 -10.02 -46.39 11.96
CA ILE A 113 -10.81 -46.89 13.10
C ILE A 113 -12.03 -47.69 12.65
N VAL A 114 -12.69 -47.32 11.55
CA VAL A 114 -13.90 -48.03 11.06
C VAL A 114 -13.56 -49.47 10.62
N PRO A 115 -12.46 -49.74 9.88
CA PRO A 115 -12.05 -51.10 9.57
C PRO A 115 -11.57 -51.86 10.80
N ALA A 116 -10.88 -51.22 11.75
CA ALA A 116 -10.50 -51.85 13.02
C ALA A 116 -11.74 -52.27 13.84
N PHE A 117 -12.80 -51.46 13.84
CA PHE A 117 -14.08 -51.75 14.48
C PHE A 117 -14.85 -52.86 13.74
N TRP A 118 -14.80 -52.88 12.40
CA TRP A 118 -15.40 -53.92 11.56
C TRP A 118 -14.68 -55.28 11.72
N ILE A 119 -13.35 -55.30 11.70
CA ILE A 119 -12.50 -56.47 11.97
C ILE A 119 -12.77 -56.97 13.40
N TYR A 120 -12.80 -56.10 14.40
CA TYR A 120 -13.09 -56.48 15.78
C TYR A 120 -14.49 -57.12 15.93
N ARG A 121 -15.53 -56.57 15.28
CA ARG A 121 -16.87 -57.17 15.27
C ARG A 121 -16.93 -58.50 14.51
N ARG A 122 -16.22 -58.61 13.38
CA ARG A 122 -16.22 -59.79 12.50
C ARG A 122 -15.50 -60.98 13.12
N PHE A 123 -14.43 -60.74 13.89
CA PHE A 123 -13.59 -61.77 14.50
C PHE A 123 -13.81 -61.98 16.00
N LYS A 124 -14.76 -61.25 16.61
CA LYS A 124 -15.20 -61.41 18.02
C LYS A 124 -15.40 -62.87 18.49
N PRO A 125 -15.93 -63.81 17.68
CA PRO A 125 -16.11 -65.19 18.12
C PRO A 125 -14.82 -66.03 18.09
N LYS A 126 -13.78 -65.64 17.34
CA LYS A 126 -12.54 -66.42 17.17
C LYS A 126 -11.39 -65.98 18.07
N PHE A 127 -11.51 -64.84 18.76
CA PHE A 127 -10.45 -64.28 19.60
C PHE A 127 -10.37 -64.87 21.03
N ASN A 128 -11.12 -65.93 21.33
CA ASN A 128 -11.03 -66.62 22.61
C ASN A 128 -9.83 -67.59 22.74
N PHE A 129 -8.93 -67.68 21.74
CA PHE A 129 -7.88 -68.71 21.74
C PHE A 129 -6.41 -68.23 21.83
N VAL A 130 -6.10 -66.95 22.04
CA VAL A 130 -4.70 -66.57 22.33
C VAL A 130 -4.63 -65.62 23.51
N LYS A 131 -4.70 -66.21 24.70
CA LYS A 131 -4.45 -65.57 25.99
C LYS A 131 -3.05 -65.95 26.49
N SER A 132 -2.01 -65.69 25.70
CA SER A 132 -0.63 -65.63 26.21
C SER A 132 0.30 -65.01 25.16
N CYS A 133 1.10 -64.04 25.61
CA CYS A 133 2.31 -63.50 24.98
C CYS A 133 2.23 -63.07 23.50
N TYR A 134 2.12 -61.76 23.23
CA TYR A 134 2.93 -61.00 22.23
C TYR A 134 2.42 -59.59 21.84
N ASN A 135 1.34 -59.06 22.43
CA ASN A 135 0.76 -57.81 21.89
C ASN A 135 1.41 -56.48 22.31
N LYS A 136 2.21 -56.41 23.38
CA LYS A 136 2.81 -55.12 23.83
C LYS A 136 4.02 -54.70 23.00
N LYS A 137 4.87 -55.65 22.56
CA LYS A 137 6.08 -55.32 21.79
C LYS A 137 5.76 -54.92 20.34
N ILE A 138 4.78 -55.57 19.72
CA ILE A 138 4.31 -55.22 18.37
C ILE A 138 3.64 -53.84 18.35
N LEU A 139 2.83 -53.53 19.37
CA LEU A 139 2.17 -52.23 19.47
C LEU A 139 3.15 -51.08 19.76
N VAL A 140 4.15 -51.29 20.62
CA VAL A 140 5.24 -50.32 20.85
C VAL A 140 6.11 -50.19 19.60
N GLY A 141 6.38 -51.28 18.89
CA GLY A 141 7.08 -51.25 17.60
C GLY A 141 6.32 -50.44 16.55
N LEU A 142 5.00 -50.65 16.40
CA LEU A 142 4.16 -49.89 15.48
C LEU A 142 4.05 -48.42 15.88
N LEU A 143 4.03 -48.10 17.19
CA LEU A 143 4.02 -46.72 17.67
C LEU A 143 5.37 -46.01 17.43
N LEU A 144 6.49 -46.72 17.63
CA LEU A 144 7.82 -46.21 17.33
C LEU A 144 8.04 -46.05 15.82
N VAL A 145 7.51 -46.97 15.00
CA VAL A 145 7.48 -46.83 13.55
C VAL A 145 6.59 -45.66 13.14
N PHE A 146 5.43 -45.46 13.76
CA PHE A 146 4.56 -44.31 13.49
C PHE A 146 5.25 -42.98 13.86
N VAL A 147 5.90 -42.90 15.02
CA VAL A 147 6.68 -41.71 15.44
C VAL A 147 7.91 -41.50 14.56
N ALA A 148 8.60 -42.57 14.16
CA ALA A 148 9.74 -42.48 13.26
C ALA A 148 9.33 -42.06 11.84
N VAL A 149 8.27 -42.67 11.28
CA VAL A 149 7.77 -42.35 9.93
C VAL A 149 7.18 -40.95 9.87
N ASN A 150 6.41 -40.52 10.88
CA ASN A 150 5.87 -39.16 10.92
C ASN A 150 6.92 -38.13 11.32
N GLY A 151 7.82 -38.44 12.25
CA GLY A 151 8.92 -37.56 12.65
C GLY A 151 9.93 -37.32 11.52
N VAL A 152 10.26 -38.37 10.75
CA VAL A 152 11.06 -38.28 9.52
C VAL A 152 10.30 -37.52 8.45
N SER A 153 9.00 -37.76 8.25
CA SER A 153 8.21 -37.02 7.24
C SER A 153 8.08 -35.53 7.57
N PHE A 154 7.94 -35.16 8.84
CA PHE A 154 7.85 -33.76 9.28
C PHE A 154 9.19 -33.03 9.19
N THR A 155 10.32 -33.72 9.45
CA THR A 155 11.65 -33.13 9.24
C THR A 155 12.01 -33.05 7.76
N LYS A 156 11.63 -34.03 6.93
CA LYS A 156 11.80 -33.98 5.47
C LYS A 156 11.01 -32.83 4.82
N LEU A 157 9.75 -32.63 5.23
CA LEU A 157 8.91 -31.53 4.72
C LEU A 157 9.48 -30.13 5.00
N TYR A 158 10.37 -29.98 5.99
CA TYR A 158 10.95 -28.69 6.37
C TYR A 158 12.45 -28.54 6.04
N HIS A 159 13.17 -29.63 5.77
CA HIS A 159 14.59 -29.59 5.42
C HIS A 159 14.86 -29.51 3.92
N ASP A 160 13.97 -30.03 3.07
CA ASP A 160 14.27 -30.20 1.64
C ASP A 160 14.05 -28.93 0.79
N HIS A 161 13.52 -27.84 1.36
CA HIS A 161 13.17 -26.63 0.60
C HIS A 161 14.28 -25.58 0.50
N PHE A 162 15.26 -25.56 1.41
CA PHE A 162 16.30 -24.53 1.46
C PHE A 162 17.70 -25.12 1.42
N VAL A 163 18.60 -24.45 0.72
CA VAL A 163 20.01 -24.80 0.62
C VAL A 163 20.76 -24.18 1.79
N SER A 164 21.51 -24.99 2.54
CA SER A 164 22.42 -24.48 3.55
C SER A 164 23.64 -23.85 2.87
N ILE A 165 23.87 -22.57 3.10
CA ILE A 165 25.01 -21.83 2.54
C ILE A 165 25.99 -21.57 3.67
N SER A 166 27.21 -22.08 3.51
CA SER A 166 28.35 -21.77 4.37
C SER A 166 29.39 -20.96 3.58
N LYS A 167 30.54 -20.64 4.18
CA LYS A 167 31.66 -20.00 3.44
C LYS A 167 32.14 -20.85 2.26
N GLU A 168 31.94 -22.16 2.33
CA GLU A 168 32.22 -23.09 1.24
C GLU A 168 30.96 -23.91 0.95
N ILE A 169 30.39 -23.71 -0.23
CA ILE A 169 29.26 -24.50 -0.75
C ILE A 169 29.79 -25.41 -1.86
N SER A 170 29.42 -26.70 -1.85
CA SER A 170 29.96 -27.63 -2.83
C SER A 170 29.35 -27.41 -4.22
N ASP A 171 30.09 -27.78 -5.26
CA ASP A 171 29.61 -27.72 -6.65
C ASP A 171 28.34 -28.57 -6.81
N GLU A 172 28.33 -29.77 -6.22
CA GLU A 172 27.17 -30.67 -6.23
C GLU A 172 25.92 -30.03 -5.61
N GLN A 173 26.04 -29.32 -4.48
CA GLN A 173 24.90 -28.67 -3.84
C GLN A 173 24.24 -27.64 -4.75
N VAL A 174 25.02 -26.90 -5.52
CA VAL A 174 24.53 -25.86 -6.43
C VAL A 174 24.00 -26.46 -7.72
N ILE A 175 24.71 -27.40 -8.35
CA ILE A 175 24.29 -28.08 -9.57
C ILE A 175 22.92 -28.74 -9.39
N ARG A 176 22.66 -29.32 -8.21
CA ARG A 176 21.38 -29.99 -7.91
C ARG A 176 20.16 -29.05 -7.87
N LEU A 177 20.34 -27.73 -7.88
CA LEU A 177 19.26 -26.74 -7.92
C LEU A 177 18.68 -26.55 -9.34
N PHE A 178 19.48 -26.89 -10.35
CA PHE A 178 19.16 -26.63 -11.75
C PHE A 178 18.56 -27.85 -12.46
N ASN A 179 17.64 -27.58 -13.39
CA ASN A 179 17.14 -28.54 -14.34
C ASN A 179 18.18 -28.72 -15.46
N LEU A 180 18.96 -29.79 -15.39
CA LEU A 180 20.03 -30.04 -16.35
C LEU A 180 19.54 -30.48 -17.74
N ASP A 181 18.22 -30.71 -17.89
CA ASP A 181 17.59 -30.90 -19.20
C ASP A 181 17.26 -29.57 -19.90
N TYR A 182 17.54 -28.42 -19.26
CA TYR A 182 17.32 -27.11 -19.86
C TYR A 182 18.25 -26.90 -21.07
N PRO A 183 17.74 -26.38 -22.21
CA PRO A 183 18.56 -26.15 -23.40
C PRO A 183 19.79 -25.28 -23.13
N GLY A 184 20.96 -25.74 -23.56
CA GLY A 184 22.25 -25.11 -23.31
C GLY A 184 23.02 -25.66 -22.10
N LEU A 185 22.39 -26.51 -21.28
CA LEU A 185 23.05 -27.18 -20.13
C LEU A 185 23.51 -28.61 -20.45
N GLU A 186 23.58 -29.02 -21.71
CA GLU A 186 23.88 -30.41 -22.10
C GLU A 186 25.25 -30.86 -21.60
N LYS A 187 26.25 -29.96 -21.63
CA LYS A 187 27.58 -30.25 -21.08
C LYS A 187 27.58 -30.36 -19.57
N THR A 188 26.91 -29.43 -18.88
CA THR A 188 26.72 -29.49 -17.42
C THR A 188 26.07 -30.80 -17.00
N LYS A 189 25.03 -31.24 -17.73
CA LYS A 189 24.36 -32.53 -17.54
C LYS A 189 25.33 -33.69 -17.67
N ARG A 190 26.06 -33.77 -18.78
CA ARG A 190 27.03 -34.85 -19.04
C ARG A 190 28.08 -34.95 -17.93
N TYR A 191 28.72 -33.85 -17.55
CA TYR A 191 29.72 -33.86 -16.47
C TYR A 191 29.11 -34.25 -15.11
N THR A 192 27.87 -33.87 -14.86
CA THR A 192 27.14 -34.28 -13.65
C THR A 192 26.87 -35.80 -13.64
N GLU A 193 26.48 -36.38 -14.77
CA GLU A 193 26.26 -37.83 -14.93
C GLU A 193 27.57 -38.63 -14.78
N ASP A 194 28.69 -38.07 -15.20
CA ASP A 194 30.04 -38.64 -15.02
C ASP A 194 30.58 -38.47 -13.58
N GLY A 195 29.86 -37.75 -12.71
CA GLY A 195 30.26 -37.47 -11.32
C GLY A 195 31.28 -36.35 -11.16
N ASP A 196 31.64 -35.64 -12.23
CA ASP A 196 32.55 -34.49 -12.23
C ASP A 196 31.77 -33.17 -12.01
N PHE A 197 31.38 -32.95 -10.76
CA PHE A 197 30.63 -31.75 -10.37
C PHE A 197 31.42 -30.46 -10.57
N HIS A 198 32.75 -30.50 -10.54
CA HIS A 198 33.56 -29.30 -10.72
C HIS A 198 33.49 -28.81 -12.17
N SER A 199 33.75 -29.70 -13.14
CA SER A 199 33.61 -29.37 -14.55
C SER A 199 32.17 -29.00 -14.90
N ALA A 200 31.18 -29.66 -14.29
CA ALA A 200 29.77 -29.28 -14.43
C ALA A 200 29.50 -27.84 -13.97
N MET A 201 30.05 -27.44 -12.82
CA MET A 201 29.90 -26.09 -12.28
C MET A 201 30.57 -25.04 -13.15
N VAL A 202 31.76 -25.32 -13.68
CA VAL A 202 32.46 -24.44 -14.63
C VAL A 202 31.59 -24.23 -15.88
N GLU A 203 31.11 -25.31 -16.50
CA GLU A 203 30.24 -25.21 -17.70
C GLU A 203 28.92 -24.50 -17.41
N LEU A 204 28.35 -24.65 -16.21
CA LEU A 204 27.14 -23.90 -15.80
C LEU A 204 27.42 -22.39 -15.70
N LEU A 205 28.58 -22.00 -15.16
CA LEU A 205 28.95 -20.58 -15.09
C LEU A 205 29.30 -20.01 -16.46
N ASP A 206 29.93 -20.81 -17.33
CA ASP A 206 30.21 -20.43 -18.72
C ASP A 206 28.90 -20.27 -19.52
N TYR A 207 27.91 -21.12 -19.27
CA TYR A 207 26.56 -20.94 -19.80
C TYR A 207 25.99 -19.57 -19.40
N PHE A 208 26.00 -19.21 -18.12
CA PHE A 208 25.50 -17.89 -17.69
C PHE A 208 26.30 -16.73 -18.29
N ALA A 209 27.62 -16.86 -18.42
CA ALA A 209 28.47 -15.84 -19.01
C ALA A 209 28.28 -15.68 -20.54
N SER A 210 27.81 -16.72 -21.22
CA SER A 210 27.60 -16.74 -22.68
C SER A 210 26.16 -16.49 -23.11
N ARG A 211 25.22 -16.36 -22.17
CA ARG A 211 23.82 -16.01 -22.46
C ARG A 211 23.72 -14.70 -23.26
N GLU A 212 22.81 -14.70 -24.23
CA GLU A 212 22.46 -13.50 -25.00
C GLU A 212 22.05 -12.38 -24.06
N GLU A 213 22.48 -11.17 -24.38
CA GLU A 213 22.25 -9.99 -23.55
C GLU A 213 20.74 -9.67 -23.42
N GLU A 214 19.97 -9.97 -24.46
CA GLU A 214 18.51 -9.86 -24.51
C GLU A 214 17.79 -10.75 -23.51
N SER A 215 18.44 -11.81 -23.03
CA SER A 215 17.87 -12.72 -22.01
C SER A 215 18.04 -12.19 -20.57
N TRP A 216 18.74 -11.07 -20.39
CA TRP A 216 19.00 -10.47 -19.10
C TRP A 216 18.18 -9.19 -18.87
N LEU A 217 18.11 -8.77 -17.61
CA LEU A 217 17.34 -7.59 -17.18
C LEU A 217 17.83 -6.31 -17.85
N PHE A 218 19.13 -6.20 -18.05
CA PHE A 218 19.78 -4.98 -18.46
C PHE A 218 20.72 -5.24 -19.64
N ARG A 219 20.70 -4.39 -20.66
CA ARG A 219 21.63 -4.44 -21.77
C ARG A 219 22.74 -3.41 -21.55
N LYS A 220 24.01 -3.73 -21.82
CA LYS A 220 25.15 -2.82 -21.71
C LYS A 220 24.95 -1.53 -22.51
N SER A 221 24.23 -1.59 -23.63
CA SER A 221 23.83 -0.39 -24.38
C SER A 221 23.01 0.60 -23.56
N GLN A 222 22.29 0.13 -22.53
CA GLN A 222 21.52 0.96 -21.60
C GLN A 222 22.38 1.64 -20.52
N LEU A 223 23.71 1.40 -20.46
CA LEU A 223 24.60 2.13 -19.55
C LEU A 223 24.55 3.65 -19.79
N VAL A 224 24.23 4.06 -21.02
CA VAL A 224 24.06 5.47 -21.41
C VAL A 224 22.89 6.15 -20.72
N LEU A 225 21.95 5.39 -20.15
CA LEU A 225 20.80 5.94 -19.40
C LEU A 225 21.21 6.47 -18.01
N PHE A 226 22.40 6.12 -17.53
CA PHE A 226 22.90 6.59 -16.25
C PHE A 226 23.79 7.81 -16.40
N ASP A 227 23.59 8.81 -15.54
CA ASP A 227 24.62 9.83 -15.30
C ASP A 227 25.84 9.15 -14.67
N SER A 228 26.86 8.95 -15.51
CA SER A 228 28.09 8.25 -15.13
C SER A 228 28.78 8.93 -13.96
N SER A 229 28.79 10.27 -13.90
CA SER A 229 29.46 11.02 -12.83
C SER A 229 28.75 10.82 -11.49
N TYR A 230 27.42 10.90 -11.50
CA TYR A 230 26.59 10.66 -10.31
C TYR A 230 26.73 9.22 -9.81
N VAL A 231 26.63 8.23 -10.70
CA VAL A 231 26.71 6.82 -10.30
C VAL A 231 28.09 6.49 -9.72
N ILE A 232 29.16 6.96 -10.36
CA ILE A 232 30.54 6.76 -9.87
C ILE A 232 30.72 7.42 -8.49
N GLU A 233 30.26 8.66 -8.29
CA GLU A 233 30.35 9.33 -6.98
C GLU A 233 29.64 8.53 -5.88
N LYS A 234 28.43 8.02 -6.15
CA LYS A 234 27.70 7.18 -5.19
C LYS A 234 28.36 5.82 -4.96
N ALA A 235 28.97 5.24 -5.99
CA ALA A 235 29.70 3.97 -5.88
C ALA A 235 30.97 4.13 -5.03
N GLU A 236 31.73 5.21 -5.18
CA GLU A 236 32.88 5.52 -4.30
C GLU A 236 32.45 5.66 -2.83
N LYS A 237 31.34 6.38 -2.57
CA LYS A 237 30.76 6.45 -1.21
C LYS A 237 30.34 5.08 -0.68
N ALA A 238 29.86 4.18 -1.54
CA ALA A 238 29.48 2.83 -1.16
C ALA A 238 30.71 1.94 -0.83
N ILE A 239 31.86 2.15 -1.49
CA ILE A 239 33.14 1.53 -1.09
C ILE A 239 33.54 2.01 0.31
N GLU A 240 33.38 3.31 0.59
CA GLU A 240 33.62 3.89 1.92
C GLU A 240 32.56 3.53 2.97
N GLN A 241 31.53 2.76 2.59
CA GLN A 241 30.35 2.41 3.37
C GLN A 241 29.61 3.62 3.98
N LYS A 242 29.59 4.75 3.25
CA LYS A 242 28.89 5.98 3.63
C LYS A 242 27.58 6.09 2.85
N PHE A 243 26.46 6.01 3.57
CA PHE A 243 25.14 6.03 2.95
C PHE A 243 24.29 7.18 3.47
N SER A 244 23.53 7.80 2.58
CA SER A 244 22.40 8.67 2.92
C SER A 244 21.12 7.89 2.65
N ASN A 245 20.30 7.72 3.68
CA ASN A 245 19.03 7.03 3.57
C ASN A 245 18.02 7.61 4.56
N VAL A 246 16.76 7.76 4.15
CA VAL A 246 15.68 8.38 4.94
C VAL A 246 16.08 9.73 5.57
N GLY A 247 16.88 10.53 4.85
CA GLY A 247 17.40 11.82 5.32
C GLY A 247 18.54 11.73 6.35
N ILE A 248 19.02 10.53 6.67
CA ILE A 248 20.09 10.29 7.65
C ILE A 248 21.34 9.81 6.93
N ILE A 249 22.45 10.53 7.13
CA ILE A 249 23.77 10.12 6.66
C ILE A 249 24.46 9.31 7.77
N ALA A 250 24.92 8.11 7.44
CA ALA A 250 25.67 7.26 8.35
C ALA A 250 26.78 6.51 7.64
N SER A 251 27.88 6.30 8.36
CA SER A 251 28.97 5.39 7.95
C SER A 251 28.77 4.05 8.63
N ILE A 252 28.84 2.95 7.87
CA ILE A 252 28.79 1.60 8.43
C ILE A 252 30.23 1.17 8.78
N PRO A 253 30.48 0.61 9.97
CA PRO A 253 31.77 0.00 10.28
C PRO A 253 32.13 -1.13 9.32
N ASP A 254 33.43 -1.42 9.15
CA ASP A 254 33.93 -2.49 8.26
C ASP A 254 33.21 -3.84 8.49
N LYS A 255 32.91 -4.16 9.74
CA LYS A 255 31.99 -5.26 10.08
C LYS A 255 30.56 -4.75 10.18
N ILE A 256 29.74 -5.13 9.22
CA ILE A 256 28.35 -4.69 9.13
C ILE A 256 27.48 -5.48 10.13
N ASP A 257 26.80 -4.78 11.03
CA ASP A 257 25.69 -5.36 11.79
C ASP A 257 24.39 -5.18 11.01
N TRP A 258 24.00 -6.24 10.30
CA TRP A 258 22.81 -6.27 9.45
C TRP A 258 21.48 -6.23 10.22
N VAL A 259 21.50 -6.43 11.54
CA VAL A 259 20.29 -6.52 12.38
C VAL A 259 20.02 -5.20 13.10
N THR A 260 21.07 -4.54 13.60
CA THR A 260 20.91 -3.29 14.36
C THR A 260 21.31 -2.05 13.57
N GLY A 261 22.16 -2.19 12.54
CA GLY A 261 22.66 -1.08 11.75
C GLY A 261 23.48 -0.04 12.54
N PRO A 262 23.98 1.01 11.87
CA PRO A 262 24.72 2.10 12.49
C PRO A 262 23.82 3.15 13.15
N VAL A 263 22.50 3.14 12.89
CA VAL A 263 21.55 4.15 13.35
C VAL A 263 20.35 3.47 14.00
N ASN A 264 19.89 3.99 15.14
CA ASN A 264 18.67 3.54 15.82
C ASN A 264 17.39 4.01 15.09
N ASN A 265 17.23 3.59 13.83
CA ASN A 265 16.07 3.88 12.98
C ASN A 265 15.71 2.61 12.19
N LYS A 266 14.49 2.10 12.40
CA LYS A 266 14.06 0.83 11.79
C LYS A 266 14.00 0.88 10.27
N GLU A 267 13.50 1.96 9.69
CA GLU A 267 13.41 2.12 8.23
C GLU A 267 14.81 2.19 7.61
N TRP A 268 15.76 2.80 8.32
CA TRP A 268 17.16 2.80 7.90
C TRP A 268 17.71 1.36 7.83
N ILE A 269 17.46 0.54 8.86
CA ILE A 269 17.91 -0.86 8.94
C ILE A 269 17.18 -1.76 7.93
N TYR A 270 15.89 -1.54 7.70
CA TYR A 270 15.14 -2.29 6.69
C TYR A 270 15.69 -2.02 5.31
N ARG A 271 15.84 -0.74 4.95
CA ARG A 271 16.44 -0.38 3.67
C ARG A 271 17.86 -0.95 3.58
N LEU A 272 18.67 -0.98 4.65
CA LEU A 272 20.03 -1.56 4.62
C LEU A 272 20.03 -2.97 4.00
N ASN A 273 19.02 -3.75 4.35
CA ASN A 273 18.87 -5.14 3.92
C ASN A 273 18.23 -5.29 2.53
N THR A 274 17.91 -4.21 1.81
CA THR A 274 17.61 -4.28 0.36
C THR A 274 18.87 -4.27 -0.50
N HIS A 275 20.01 -3.84 0.06
CA HIS A 275 21.28 -3.66 -0.66
C HIS A 275 21.14 -2.74 -1.88
N TRP A 276 20.37 -1.65 -1.75
CA TRP A 276 20.02 -0.74 -2.85
C TRP A 276 21.22 -0.04 -3.53
N TRP A 277 22.45 -0.25 -3.06
CA TRP A 277 23.66 0.32 -3.62
C TRP A 277 24.48 -0.65 -4.48
N TRP A 278 24.26 -1.97 -4.41
CA TRP A 278 25.10 -2.92 -5.17
C TRP A 278 24.97 -2.73 -6.68
N TRP A 279 23.79 -2.39 -7.19
CA TRP A 279 23.64 -2.06 -8.61
C TRP A 279 24.51 -0.86 -9.02
N ARG A 280 24.73 0.13 -8.14
CA ARG A 280 25.61 1.28 -8.44
C ARG A 280 27.06 0.85 -8.52
N LEU A 281 27.50 -0.04 -7.62
CA LEU A 281 28.84 -0.65 -7.71
C LEU A 281 28.99 -1.40 -9.05
N ALA A 282 27.96 -2.14 -9.44
CA ALA A 282 27.96 -2.95 -10.67
C ALA A 282 27.99 -2.09 -11.94
N VAL A 283 27.19 -1.02 -11.99
CA VAL A 283 27.20 -0.05 -13.11
C VAL A 283 28.54 0.71 -13.14
N ALA A 284 29.05 1.17 -11.99
CA ALA A 284 30.35 1.85 -11.94
C ALA A 284 31.50 0.95 -12.44
N TYR A 285 31.50 -0.33 -12.07
CA TYR A 285 32.43 -1.32 -12.62
C TYR A 285 32.34 -1.44 -14.13
N GLN A 286 31.13 -1.51 -14.70
CA GLN A 286 30.96 -1.58 -16.15
C GLN A 286 31.43 -0.29 -16.87
N LEU A 287 31.29 0.87 -16.23
CA LEU A 287 31.70 2.15 -16.79
C LEU A 287 33.23 2.37 -16.73
N THR A 288 33.90 1.88 -15.68
CA THR A 288 35.32 2.21 -15.42
C THR A 288 36.28 1.03 -15.57
N GLY A 289 35.79 -0.20 -15.42
CA GLY A 289 36.62 -1.41 -15.29
C GLY A 289 37.32 -1.54 -13.93
N ASP A 290 37.04 -0.68 -12.94
CA ASP A 290 37.71 -0.69 -11.65
C ASP A 290 37.18 -1.80 -10.73
N GLU A 291 38.05 -2.78 -10.46
CA GLU A 291 37.71 -3.96 -9.66
C GLU A 291 37.50 -3.66 -8.16
N ARG A 292 37.85 -2.46 -7.67
CA ARG A 292 37.51 -2.06 -6.29
C ARG A 292 36.01 -2.15 -6.03
N TYR A 293 35.17 -1.83 -7.02
CA TYR A 293 33.71 -1.96 -6.91
C TYR A 293 33.29 -3.42 -6.78
N THR A 294 33.89 -4.33 -7.55
CA THR A 294 33.60 -5.76 -7.44
C THR A 294 34.02 -6.31 -6.09
N ILE A 295 35.23 -5.96 -5.62
CA ILE A 295 35.77 -6.41 -4.32
C ILE A 295 34.81 -6.00 -3.19
N ALA A 296 34.41 -4.73 -3.15
CA ALA A 296 33.46 -4.23 -2.15
C ALA A 296 32.14 -5.00 -2.18
N PHE A 297 31.59 -5.25 -3.39
CA PHE A 297 30.37 -6.03 -3.55
C PHE A 297 30.51 -7.47 -3.05
N VAL A 298 31.54 -8.22 -3.47
CA VAL A 298 31.66 -9.66 -3.15
C VAL A 298 31.99 -9.93 -1.69
N ASP A 299 32.62 -8.96 -1.01
CA ASP A 299 32.88 -9.04 0.43
C ASP A 299 31.59 -8.79 1.23
N GLN A 300 30.85 -7.72 0.91
CA GLN A 300 29.55 -7.42 1.53
C GLN A 300 28.53 -8.54 1.28
N MET A 301 28.46 -9.04 0.06
CA MET A 301 27.52 -10.11 -0.33
C MET A 301 27.80 -11.42 0.40
N ALA A 302 29.07 -11.84 0.48
CA ALA A 302 29.42 -13.06 1.19
C ALA A 302 29.26 -12.92 2.71
N ASP A 303 29.58 -11.75 3.28
CA ASP A 303 29.35 -11.47 4.69
C ASP A 303 27.86 -11.56 5.02
N TRP A 304 27.00 -10.88 4.24
CA TRP A 304 25.55 -10.93 4.45
C TRP A 304 24.99 -12.34 4.36
N ILE A 305 25.33 -13.09 3.29
CA ILE A 305 24.81 -14.45 3.07
C ILE A 305 25.24 -15.39 4.21
N THR A 306 26.46 -15.25 4.71
CA THR A 306 26.99 -16.11 5.78
C THR A 306 26.42 -15.72 7.15
N ALA A 307 26.29 -14.43 7.43
CA ALA A 307 25.79 -13.92 8.71
C ALA A 307 24.27 -14.05 8.85
N ASN A 308 23.53 -14.08 7.74
CA ASN A 308 22.07 -14.05 7.71
C ASN A 308 21.51 -15.23 6.90
N PRO A 309 21.64 -16.49 7.39
CA PRO A 309 21.05 -17.64 6.71
C PRO A 309 19.53 -17.51 6.61
N VAL A 310 18.96 -18.09 5.55
CA VAL A 310 17.50 -18.07 5.33
C VAL A 310 16.76 -18.67 6.51
N ILE A 311 15.74 -17.95 6.97
CA ILE A 311 14.86 -18.41 8.05
C ILE A 311 13.74 -19.28 7.48
N ARG A 312 13.34 -20.30 8.24
CA ARG A 312 12.35 -21.31 7.80
C ARG A 312 10.92 -20.99 8.24
N TRP A 313 10.68 -19.75 8.67
CA TRP A 313 9.38 -19.24 9.10
C TRP A 313 9.32 -17.73 8.88
N LYS A 314 8.10 -17.19 8.75
CA LYS A 314 7.88 -15.75 8.61
C LYS A 314 8.22 -15.00 9.91
N ASN A 315 9.06 -13.97 9.81
CA ASN A 315 9.39 -13.09 10.94
C ASN A 315 9.59 -11.62 10.49
N GLU A 316 8.52 -10.83 10.53
CA GLU A 316 8.54 -9.41 10.15
C GLU A 316 9.38 -8.51 11.08
N SER A 317 9.82 -9.02 12.24
CA SER A 317 10.68 -8.26 13.16
C SER A 317 12.17 -8.42 12.86
N LEU A 318 12.54 -9.38 12.02
CA LEU A 318 13.93 -9.59 11.61
C LEU A 318 14.18 -8.84 10.29
N PRO A 319 15.02 -7.80 10.26
CA PRO A 319 15.18 -6.95 9.08
C PRO A 319 15.83 -7.67 7.89
N THR A 320 16.62 -8.71 8.13
CA THR A 320 17.41 -9.39 7.09
C THR A 320 16.56 -10.28 6.18
N TRP A 321 15.56 -10.95 6.73
CA TRP A 321 14.63 -11.83 6.00
C TRP A 321 13.17 -11.43 6.15
N ARG A 322 12.91 -10.12 6.32
CA ARG A 322 11.58 -9.59 6.11
C ARG A 322 11.23 -9.68 4.62
N LEU A 323 9.96 -9.95 4.34
CA LEU A 323 9.50 -10.32 2.99
C LEU A 323 9.70 -9.21 1.95
N LEU A 324 9.42 -7.96 2.32
CA LEU A 324 9.64 -6.80 1.45
C LEU A 324 11.10 -6.74 0.99
N GLU A 325 12.05 -6.74 1.93
CA GLU A 325 13.47 -6.66 1.61
C GLU A 325 13.95 -7.86 0.79
N ALA A 326 13.42 -9.06 1.08
CA ALA A 326 13.72 -10.25 0.27
C ALA A 326 13.26 -10.09 -1.19
N GLY A 327 12.09 -9.50 -1.43
CA GLY A 327 11.61 -9.13 -2.76
C GLY A 327 12.48 -8.05 -3.40
N CYS A 328 12.72 -6.93 -2.70
CA CYS A 328 13.55 -5.82 -3.19
C CYS A 328 14.94 -6.27 -3.60
N ARG A 329 15.59 -7.19 -2.87
CA ARG A 329 16.90 -7.72 -3.26
C ARG A 329 16.87 -8.35 -4.65
N MET A 330 15.84 -9.11 -5.00
CA MET A 330 15.72 -9.75 -6.31
C MET A 330 15.41 -8.73 -7.42
N VAL A 331 14.52 -7.77 -7.14
CA VAL A 331 14.05 -6.77 -8.11
C VAL A 331 15.11 -5.68 -8.37
N GLU A 332 15.66 -5.09 -7.31
CA GLU A 332 16.40 -3.83 -7.41
C GLU A 332 17.92 -4.02 -7.59
N SER A 333 18.48 -5.16 -7.18
CA SER A 333 19.93 -5.18 -6.87
C SER A 333 20.65 -6.48 -7.22
N TRP A 334 20.19 -7.64 -6.76
CA TRP A 334 20.98 -8.88 -6.82
C TRP A 334 21.10 -9.43 -8.22
N ILE A 335 20.00 -9.56 -8.95
CA ILE A 335 20.03 -10.15 -10.30
C ILE A 335 20.88 -9.29 -11.24
N LEU A 336 20.69 -7.97 -11.19
CA LEU A 336 21.50 -7.02 -11.95
C LEU A 336 22.98 -7.08 -11.57
N SER A 337 23.29 -7.14 -10.27
CA SER A 337 24.69 -7.25 -9.81
C SER A 337 25.33 -8.56 -10.24
N PHE A 338 24.60 -9.69 -10.19
CA PHE A 338 25.08 -10.97 -10.69
C PHE A 338 25.47 -10.87 -12.16
N GLN A 339 24.58 -10.30 -12.99
CA GLN A 339 24.83 -10.12 -14.41
C GLN A 339 26.06 -9.23 -14.67
N LEU A 340 26.08 -8.02 -14.11
CA LEU A 340 27.09 -7.02 -14.44
C LEU A 340 28.47 -7.31 -13.83
N PHE A 341 28.57 -8.11 -12.76
CA PHE A 341 29.86 -8.53 -12.22
C PHE A 341 30.34 -9.89 -12.78
N SER A 342 29.54 -10.60 -13.59
CA SER A 342 29.86 -11.97 -14.02
C SER A 342 31.20 -12.10 -14.74
N GLY A 343 31.68 -11.05 -15.40
CA GLY A 343 32.99 -11.01 -16.07
C GLY A 343 34.20 -10.74 -15.17
N SER A 344 34.00 -10.33 -13.91
CA SER A 344 35.11 -10.00 -13.01
C SER A 344 35.82 -11.24 -12.49
N GLN A 345 37.15 -11.17 -12.41
CA GLN A 345 37.98 -12.19 -11.78
C GLN A 345 37.80 -12.27 -10.26
N PHE A 346 37.35 -11.20 -9.60
CA PHE A 346 37.12 -11.18 -8.14
C PHE A 346 35.77 -11.79 -7.77
N PHE A 347 34.83 -11.86 -8.72
CA PHE A 347 33.61 -12.63 -8.55
C PHE A 347 33.86 -14.13 -8.80
N THR A 348 34.66 -14.71 -7.91
CA THR A 348 35.14 -16.09 -8.00
C THR A 348 34.00 -17.12 -8.09
N ILE A 349 34.31 -18.33 -8.57
CA ILE A 349 33.36 -19.46 -8.65
C ILE A 349 32.64 -19.69 -7.32
N GLN A 350 33.36 -19.65 -6.19
CA GLN A 350 32.76 -19.83 -4.86
C GLN A 350 31.75 -18.73 -4.51
N LYS A 351 32.07 -17.47 -4.82
CA LYS A 351 31.16 -16.33 -4.58
C LYS A 351 29.93 -16.40 -5.50
N LYS A 352 30.10 -16.77 -6.77
CA LYS A 352 28.99 -17.01 -7.72
C LYS A 352 28.06 -18.11 -7.22
N LYS A 353 28.60 -19.22 -6.74
CA LYS A 353 27.85 -20.32 -6.13
C LYS A 353 27.04 -19.87 -4.91
N MET A 354 27.64 -19.12 -3.99
CA MET A 354 26.93 -18.57 -2.82
C MET A 354 25.73 -17.73 -3.25
N MET A 355 25.94 -16.85 -4.24
CA MET A 355 24.88 -15.97 -4.74
C MET A 355 23.76 -16.76 -5.43
N LEU A 356 24.09 -17.69 -6.33
CA LEU A 356 23.10 -18.55 -7.00
C LEU A 356 22.29 -19.39 -6.00
N ALA A 357 22.92 -19.99 -5.00
CA ALA A 357 22.21 -20.73 -3.95
C ALA A 357 21.33 -19.79 -3.10
N SER A 358 21.78 -18.56 -2.87
CA SER A 358 21.00 -17.59 -2.09
C SER A 358 19.82 -17.04 -2.88
N ILE A 359 19.96 -16.78 -4.18
CA ILE A 359 18.85 -16.41 -5.08
C ILE A 359 17.77 -17.50 -5.08
N TYR A 360 18.18 -18.78 -5.19
CA TYR A 360 17.26 -19.91 -5.05
C TYR A 360 16.52 -19.89 -3.70
N ASN A 361 17.22 -19.65 -2.59
CA ASN A 361 16.61 -19.55 -1.26
C ASN A 361 15.63 -18.38 -1.15
N HIS A 362 15.90 -17.24 -1.81
CA HIS A 362 14.98 -16.10 -1.85
C HIS A 362 13.68 -16.47 -2.59
N ALA A 363 13.77 -17.11 -3.75
CA ALA A 363 12.60 -17.56 -4.48
C ALA A 363 11.76 -18.56 -3.67
N GLN A 364 12.39 -19.55 -3.03
CA GLN A 364 11.67 -20.48 -2.15
C GLN A 364 11.03 -19.79 -0.95
N PHE A 365 11.70 -18.80 -0.36
CA PHE A 365 11.17 -18.02 0.75
C PHE A 365 9.93 -17.21 0.34
N LEU A 366 10.00 -16.49 -0.79
CA LEU A 366 8.90 -15.68 -1.35
C LEU A 366 7.73 -16.54 -1.87
N LYS A 367 8.03 -17.76 -2.32
CA LYS A 367 7.02 -18.76 -2.65
C LYS A 367 6.24 -19.19 -1.41
N LEU A 368 6.93 -19.55 -0.34
CA LEU A 368 6.34 -20.11 0.88
C LEU A 368 5.60 -19.09 1.75
N PHE A 369 6.05 -17.82 1.74
CA PHE A 369 5.52 -16.79 2.61
C PHE A 369 5.07 -15.57 1.82
N LYS A 370 4.04 -14.88 2.32
CA LYS A 370 3.56 -13.62 1.77
C LYS A 370 3.14 -12.65 2.86
N SER A 371 3.28 -11.36 2.64
CA SER A 371 2.77 -10.33 3.55
C SER A 371 1.29 -10.06 3.28
N PRO A 372 0.54 -9.60 4.30
CA PRO A 372 -0.82 -9.12 4.11
C PRO A 372 -0.86 -7.66 3.62
N LYS A 373 0.31 -7.02 3.40
CA LYS A 373 0.43 -5.63 3.00
C LYS A 373 0.59 -5.57 1.48
N ARG A 374 -0.16 -4.70 0.83
CA ARG A 374 -0.39 -4.68 -0.63
C ARG A 374 0.87 -4.35 -1.42
N ASN A 375 1.42 -3.15 -1.23
CA ASN A 375 2.68 -2.71 -1.82
C ASN A 375 3.87 -3.63 -1.48
N HIS A 376 3.89 -4.24 -0.29
CA HIS A 376 4.88 -5.26 0.04
C HIS A 376 4.69 -6.53 -0.79
N LEU A 377 3.46 -7.03 -0.90
CA LEU A 377 3.12 -8.21 -1.69
C LEU A 377 3.49 -8.02 -3.17
N LEU A 378 3.40 -6.80 -3.70
CA LEU A 378 3.85 -6.48 -5.05
C LEU A 378 5.35 -6.73 -5.21
N PHE A 379 6.20 -6.17 -4.35
CA PHE A 379 7.65 -6.44 -4.39
C PHE A 379 7.99 -7.91 -4.15
N GLU A 380 7.27 -8.60 -3.26
CA GLU A 380 7.46 -10.03 -3.00
C GLU A 380 7.17 -10.87 -4.24
N SER A 381 6.07 -10.55 -4.93
CA SER A 381 5.63 -11.28 -6.12
C SER A 381 6.49 -10.94 -7.33
N LEU A 382 6.88 -9.66 -7.48
CA LEU A 382 7.88 -9.25 -8.47
C LEU A 382 9.22 -9.94 -8.25
N GLY A 383 9.71 -10.02 -7.00
CA GLY A 383 10.96 -10.71 -6.72
C GLY A 383 10.93 -12.18 -7.14
N LEU A 384 9.80 -12.87 -6.92
CA LEU A 384 9.60 -14.24 -7.38
C LEU A 384 9.52 -14.32 -8.92
N ALA A 385 8.80 -13.40 -9.56
CA ALA A 385 8.71 -13.30 -11.02
C ALA A 385 10.09 -13.07 -11.66
N TYR A 386 10.87 -12.15 -11.13
CA TYR A 386 12.22 -11.82 -11.57
C TYR A 386 13.13 -13.07 -11.55
N VAL A 387 13.16 -13.81 -10.44
CA VAL A 387 13.94 -15.07 -10.41
C VAL A 387 13.39 -16.06 -11.43
N SER A 388 12.07 -16.15 -11.58
CA SER A 388 11.44 -17.10 -12.51
C SER A 388 11.73 -16.84 -14.00
N ILE A 389 12.10 -15.60 -14.34
CA ILE A 389 12.34 -15.14 -15.71
C ILE A 389 13.84 -15.13 -16.02
N PHE A 390 14.65 -14.63 -15.09
CA PHE A 390 16.09 -14.47 -15.33
C PHE A 390 16.91 -15.71 -15.02
N PHE A 391 16.38 -16.65 -14.24
CA PHE A 391 17.02 -17.95 -13.98
C PHE A 391 16.08 -19.12 -14.31
N PRO A 392 15.62 -19.24 -15.58
CA PRO A 392 14.66 -20.26 -15.98
C PRO A 392 15.18 -21.70 -15.86
N GLU A 393 16.48 -21.85 -15.61
CA GLU A 393 17.17 -23.12 -15.48
C GLU A 393 16.97 -23.78 -14.10
N TYR A 394 16.36 -23.11 -13.12
CA TYR A 394 16.04 -23.74 -11.83
C TYR A 394 14.91 -24.78 -11.95
N LYS A 395 14.94 -25.84 -11.12
CA LYS A 395 13.97 -26.96 -11.18
C LYS A 395 12.51 -26.59 -10.91
N HIS A 396 12.24 -25.56 -10.12
CA HIS A 396 10.90 -25.21 -9.62
C HIS A 396 10.29 -24.00 -10.33
N ILE A 397 10.79 -23.67 -11.51
CA ILE A 397 10.51 -22.39 -12.17
C ILE A 397 9.03 -22.18 -12.50
N GLU A 398 8.35 -23.21 -13.00
CA GLU A 398 6.95 -23.09 -13.43
C GLU A 398 6.03 -22.84 -12.22
N GLU A 399 6.27 -23.51 -11.09
CA GLU A 399 5.53 -23.27 -9.85
C GLU A 399 5.77 -21.84 -9.33
N TRP A 400 7.01 -21.36 -9.34
CA TRP A 400 7.33 -20.00 -8.90
C TRP A 400 6.70 -18.95 -9.81
N ARG A 401 6.74 -19.19 -11.12
CA ARG A 401 6.15 -18.31 -12.13
C ARG A 401 4.63 -18.24 -11.98
N GLU A 402 3.95 -19.38 -11.85
CA GLU A 402 2.50 -19.46 -11.67
C GLU A 402 2.06 -18.72 -10.40
N ILE A 403 2.75 -18.95 -9.27
CA ILE A 403 2.43 -18.27 -8.01
C ILE A 403 2.68 -16.76 -8.10
N ALA A 404 3.75 -16.34 -8.76
CA ALA A 404 4.04 -14.91 -8.94
C ALA A 404 2.96 -14.25 -9.80
N LEU A 405 2.61 -14.87 -10.93
CA LEU A 405 1.58 -14.38 -11.85
C LEU A 405 0.20 -14.32 -11.19
N GLU A 406 -0.24 -15.39 -10.52
CA GLU A 406 -1.53 -15.41 -9.82
C GLU A 406 -1.64 -14.27 -8.81
N ARG A 407 -0.56 -14.00 -8.05
CA ARG A 407 -0.54 -12.89 -7.10
C ARG A 407 -0.60 -11.54 -7.81
N ILE A 408 0.19 -11.36 -8.86
CA ILE A 408 0.27 -10.11 -9.64
C ILE A 408 -1.07 -9.78 -10.31
N GLU A 409 -1.66 -10.74 -11.01
CA GLU A 409 -2.97 -10.60 -11.65
C GLU A 409 -4.05 -10.27 -10.61
N HIS A 410 -4.06 -11.00 -9.50
CA HIS A 410 -4.98 -10.71 -8.39
C HIS A 410 -4.82 -9.28 -7.84
N MET A 411 -3.59 -8.76 -7.72
CA MET A 411 -3.37 -7.38 -7.28
C MET A 411 -3.85 -6.37 -8.34
N ILE A 412 -3.55 -6.58 -9.62
CA ILE A 412 -4.04 -5.71 -10.70
C ILE A 412 -5.59 -5.68 -10.69
N ASP A 413 -6.23 -6.81 -10.45
CA ASP A 413 -7.70 -6.94 -10.45
C ASP A 413 -8.38 -6.37 -9.20
N THR A 414 -7.69 -6.31 -8.07
CA THR A 414 -8.30 -5.92 -6.77
C THR A 414 -7.77 -4.61 -6.19
N GLU A 415 -6.67 -4.07 -6.73
CA GLU A 415 -5.99 -2.88 -6.19
C GLU A 415 -5.96 -1.70 -7.16
N ILE A 416 -6.30 -1.91 -8.43
CA ILE A 416 -6.52 -0.84 -9.40
C ILE A 416 -8.03 -0.69 -9.60
N ASN A 417 -8.61 0.45 -9.27
CA ASN A 417 -10.02 0.75 -9.53
C ASN A 417 -10.27 0.94 -11.03
N ASP A 418 -11.53 0.96 -11.44
CA ASP A 418 -11.87 1.02 -12.87
C ASP A 418 -11.62 2.41 -13.47
N ASP A 419 -11.58 3.47 -12.64
CA ASP A 419 -11.10 4.80 -13.01
C ASP A 419 -9.55 4.95 -13.06
N GLY A 420 -8.81 3.88 -12.80
CA GLY A 420 -7.34 3.84 -12.80
C GLY A 420 -6.67 4.25 -11.48
N SER A 421 -7.45 4.58 -10.44
CA SER A 421 -6.88 4.86 -9.12
C SER A 421 -6.41 3.61 -8.39
N TYR A 422 -5.30 3.71 -7.69
CA TYR A 422 -4.84 2.73 -6.74
C TYR A 422 -5.61 2.89 -5.44
N VAL A 423 -6.13 1.79 -4.92
CA VAL A 423 -6.99 1.66 -3.73
C VAL A 423 -6.54 2.36 -2.44
N GLU A 424 -5.26 2.74 -2.31
CA GLU A 424 -4.81 3.52 -1.14
C GLU A 424 -5.20 5.00 -1.21
N LEU A 425 -5.56 5.50 -2.40
CA LEU A 425 -6.03 6.86 -2.69
C LEU A 425 -5.06 7.98 -2.28
N SER A 426 -3.78 7.66 -2.06
CA SER A 426 -2.71 8.67 -2.03
C SER A 426 -2.11 8.85 -3.41
N VAL A 427 -1.98 10.13 -3.81
CA VAL A 427 -1.45 10.53 -5.12
C VAL A 427 0.03 10.21 -5.27
N PHE A 428 0.82 10.30 -4.18
CA PHE A 428 2.22 9.89 -4.21
C PHE A 428 2.37 8.38 -4.37
N TYR A 429 1.58 7.59 -3.64
CA TYR A 429 1.65 6.13 -3.75
C TYR A 429 1.10 5.60 -5.08
N GLN A 430 0.14 6.29 -5.70
CA GLN A 430 -0.25 6.04 -7.09
C GLN A 430 0.96 6.05 -8.02
N MET A 431 1.79 7.10 -7.93
CA MET A 431 2.99 7.27 -8.76
C MET A 431 3.99 6.13 -8.55
N GLU A 432 4.28 5.78 -7.29
CA GLU A 432 5.20 4.68 -6.96
C GLU A 432 4.69 3.34 -7.50
N VAL A 433 3.41 3.04 -7.28
CA VAL A 433 2.80 1.77 -7.71
C VAL A 433 2.67 1.66 -9.23
N ALA A 434 2.40 2.76 -9.93
CA ALA A 434 2.42 2.81 -11.39
C ALA A 434 3.78 2.37 -11.95
N GLY A 435 4.88 2.92 -11.40
CA GLY A 435 6.23 2.54 -11.79
C GLY A 435 6.57 1.08 -11.48
N LEU A 436 6.07 0.52 -10.38
CA LEU A 436 6.31 -0.88 -10.01
C LEU A 436 5.56 -1.86 -10.90
N PHE A 437 4.26 -1.63 -11.15
CA PHE A 437 3.49 -2.47 -12.07
C PHE A 437 4.03 -2.37 -13.50
N ASP A 438 4.53 -1.21 -13.91
CA ASP A 438 5.08 -1.01 -15.24
C ASP A 438 6.26 -1.96 -15.56
N GLN A 439 7.05 -2.35 -14.54
CA GLN A 439 8.15 -3.32 -14.71
C GLN A 439 7.67 -4.67 -15.25
N LEU A 440 6.41 -5.05 -14.99
CA LEU A 440 5.83 -6.30 -15.49
C LEU A 440 5.75 -6.34 -17.01
N LYS A 441 5.68 -5.18 -17.68
CA LYS A 441 5.65 -5.11 -19.14
C LYS A 441 7.03 -5.42 -19.73
N ASP A 442 8.13 -5.05 -19.06
CA ASP A 442 9.47 -5.48 -19.46
C ASP A 442 9.67 -6.98 -19.21
N LEU A 443 9.25 -7.46 -18.04
CA LEU A 443 9.25 -8.90 -17.73
C LEU A 443 8.44 -9.70 -18.76
N SER A 444 7.27 -9.20 -19.18
CA SER A 444 6.45 -9.84 -20.19
C SER A 444 7.12 -9.86 -21.56
N ASN A 445 7.93 -8.86 -21.92
CA ASN A 445 8.66 -8.89 -23.20
C ASN A 445 9.76 -9.96 -23.20
N ILE A 446 10.42 -10.17 -22.05
CA ILE A 446 11.50 -11.15 -21.91
C ILE A 446 10.94 -12.57 -21.79
N ALA A 447 9.89 -12.75 -20.98
CA ALA A 447 9.23 -14.05 -20.79
C ALA A 447 8.37 -14.48 -21.99
N GLY A 448 8.09 -13.56 -22.92
CA GLY A 448 7.22 -13.74 -24.07
C GLY A 448 5.78 -13.22 -23.84
N GLU A 449 5.08 -12.92 -24.95
CA GLU A 449 3.82 -12.15 -24.96
C GLU A 449 2.69 -12.71 -24.08
N LYS A 450 2.75 -13.99 -23.68
CA LYS A 450 1.74 -14.67 -22.86
C LYS A 450 1.91 -14.48 -21.36
N PHE A 451 3.00 -13.87 -20.88
CA PHE A 451 3.24 -13.71 -19.45
C PHE A 451 2.21 -12.78 -18.78
N LEU A 452 1.80 -11.72 -19.47
CA LEU A 452 0.74 -10.82 -19.01
C LEU A 452 -0.17 -10.46 -20.18
N ASP A 453 -1.48 -10.65 -20.01
CA ASP A 453 -2.45 -10.37 -21.07
C ASP A 453 -2.64 -8.86 -21.33
N ASN A 454 -3.35 -8.54 -22.42
CA ASN A 454 -3.59 -7.16 -22.84
C ASN A 454 -4.54 -6.41 -21.89
N GLN A 455 -5.42 -7.10 -21.17
CA GLN A 455 -6.35 -6.47 -20.23
C GLN A 455 -5.60 -5.94 -19.01
N HIS A 456 -4.74 -6.78 -18.41
CA HIS A 456 -3.87 -6.38 -17.31
C HIS A 456 -2.90 -5.27 -17.73
N LYS A 457 -2.31 -5.35 -18.94
CA LYS A 457 -1.45 -4.28 -19.48
C LYS A 457 -2.17 -2.92 -19.58
N LYS A 458 -3.44 -2.91 -20.00
CA LYS A 458 -4.27 -1.68 -20.04
C LYS A 458 -4.60 -1.15 -18.64
N ARG A 459 -4.84 -2.05 -17.67
CA ARG A 459 -5.05 -1.65 -16.27
C ARG A 459 -3.80 -0.99 -15.68
N ILE A 460 -2.61 -1.50 -16.02
CA ILE A 460 -1.35 -0.85 -15.63
C ILE A 460 -1.20 0.53 -16.28
N GLU A 461 -1.49 0.66 -17.58
CA GLU A 461 -1.49 1.97 -18.27
C GLU A 461 -2.45 2.96 -17.61
N SER A 462 -3.63 2.51 -17.15
CA SER A 462 -4.63 3.36 -16.49
C SER A 462 -4.11 4.02 -15.20
N LEU A 463 -3.09 3.44 -14.54
CA LEU A 463 -2.45 4.06 -13.38
C LEU A 463 -1.77 5.38 -13.75
N PHE A 464 -1.15 5.44 -14.94
CA PHE A 464 -0.53 6.66 -15.47
C PHE A 464 -1.56 7.63 -16.01
N GLU A 465 -2.63 7.12 -16.64
CA GLU A 465 -3.74 7.97 -17.09
C GLU A 465 -4.42 8.69 -15.93
N PHE A 466 -4.56 8.02 -14.78
CA PHE A 466 -5.04 8.65 -13.55
C PHE A 466 -4.14 9.83 -13.12
N LEU A 467 -2.81 9.64 -13.12
CA LEU A 467 -1.86 10.72 -12.79
C LEU A 467 -1.94 11.89 -13.78
N LEU A 468 -2.13 11.62 -15.07
CA LEU A 468 -2.38 12.66 -16.07
C LEU A 468 -3.66 13.45 -15.75
N LYS A 469 -4.76 12.78 -15.38
CA LYS A 469 -6.02 13.45 -15.04
C LYS A 469 -5.88 14.39 -13.85
N LEU A 470 -5.03 14.02 -12.87
CA LEU A 470 -4.73 14.83 -11.69
C LEU A 470 -3.66 15.89 -11.90
N SER A 471 -2.94 15.91 -13.03
CA SER A 471 -1.80 16.81 -13.20
C SER A 471 -2.24 18.27 -13.13
N LYS A 472 -1.55 19.05 -12.29
CA LYS A 472 -1.74 20.50 -12.19
C LYS A 472 -1.16 21.23 -13.41
N PRO A 473 -1.57 22.49 -13.63
CA PRO A 473 -1.06 23.33 -14.73
C PRO A 473 0.44 23.64 -14.68
N ASP A 474 1.14 23.39 -13.57
CA ASP A 474 2.60 23.50 -13.46
C ASP A 474 3.33 22.16 -13.73
N GLY A 475 2.59 21.12 -14.11
CA GLY A 475 3.12 19.78 -14.36
C GLY A 475 3.40 18.96 -13.10
N THR A 476 2.99 19.44 -11.92
CA THR A 476 3.12 18.70 -10.64
C THR A 476 1.83 17.99 -10.24
N LEU A 477 1.94 17.04 -9.31
CA LEU A 477 0.79 16.38 -8.68
C LEU A 477 0.20 17.25 -7.55
N PRO A 478 -1.10 17.11 -7.25
CA PRO A 478 -1.66 17.63 -6.00
C PRO A 478 -1.17 16.79 -4.82
N ALA A 479 -1.08 17.41 -3.64
CA ALA A 479 -0.51 16.78 -2.44
C ALA A 479 -1.56 16.08 -1.55
N ILE A 480 -2.62 15.54 -2.15
CA ILE A 480 -3.73 14.89 -1.41
C ILE A 480 -3.23 13.65 -0.65
N ASN A 481 -3.72 13.48 0.58
CA ASN A 481 -3.36 12.41 1.50
C ASN A 481 -1.85 12.42 1.85
N ASP A 482 -1.21 11.27 2.11
CA ASP A 482 0.25 11.20 2.21
C ASP A 482 0.86 11.48 0.82
N GLY A 483 0.90 12.74 0.40
CA GLY A 483 1.31 13.22 -0.92
C GLY A 483 2.28 14.40 -0.86
N ASP A 484 3.05 14.55 -1.93
CA ASP A 484 3.96 15.68 -2.17
C ASP A 484 3.72 16.18 -3.62
N PRO A 485 3.97 17.48 -3.93
CA PRO A 485 3.75 18.04 -5.27
C PRO A 485 4.86 17.63 -6.27
N ARG A 486 4.91 16.34 -6.61
CA ARG A 486 5.94 15.77 -7.50
C ARG A 486 5.75 16.19 -8.95
N ASN A 487 6.85 16.54 -9.61
CA ASN A 487 6.86 16.84 -11.04
C ASN A 487 6.67 15.55 -11.87
N LEU A 488 5.71 15.55 -12.80
CA LEU A 488 5.35 14.40 -13.62
C LEU A 488 6.14 14.27 -14.93
N LYS A 489 6.93 15.27 -15.31
CA LYS A 489 7.58 15.36 -16.63
C LYS A 489 8.32 14.10 -17.01
N GLU A 490 9.24 13.62 -16.17
CA GLU A 490 10.04 12.44 -16.48
C GLU A 490 9.17 11.18 -16.60
N MET A 491 8.24 10.99 -15.67
CA MET A 491 7.36 9.83 -15.64
C MET A 491 6.42 9.80 -16.85
N LEU A 492 5.76 10.90 -17.18
CA LEU A 492 4.83 10.96 -18.31
C LEU A 492 5.55 11.00 -19.66
N THR A 493 6.78 11.52 -19.74
CA THR A 493 7.60 11.36 -20.96
C THR A 493 7.87 9.89 -21.22
N TYR A 494 8.38 9.19 -20.19
CA TYR A 494 8.65 7.75 -20.25
C TYR A 494 7.38 6.96 -20.60
N ALA A 495 6.27 7.21 -19.91
CA ALA A 495 5.00 6.55 -20.19
C ALA A 495 4.48 6.88 -21.59
N GLY A 496 4.62 8.11 -22.07
CA GLY A 496 4.20 8.54 -23.40
C GLY A 496 4.95 7.79 -24.51
N ASP A 497 6.24 7.56 -24.36
CA ASP A 497 7.01 6.70 -25.27
C ASP A 497 6.62 5.23 -25.13
N ARG A 498 6.47 4.74 -23.90
CA ARG A 498 6.20 3.33 -23.61
C ARG A 498 4.81 2.86 -24.04
N TYR A 499 3.81 3.73 -23.95
CA TYR A 499 2.41 3.45 -24.28
C TYR A 499 1.96 4.12 -25.59
N GLN A 500 2.85 4.84 -26.26
CA GLN A 500 2.54 5.58 -27.50
C GLN A 500 1.38 6.58 -27.30
N ARG A 501 1.41 7.28 -26.16
CA ARG A 501 0.38 8.22 -25.70
C ARG A 501 0.84 9.66 -25.93
N ALA A 502 0.33 10.29 -26.99
CA ALA A 502 0.71 11.66 -27.36
C ALA A 502 0.25 12.70 -26.32
N ASP A 503 -0.82 12.41 -25.60
CA ASP A 503 -1.34 13.20 -24.47
C ASP A 503 -0.45 13.13 -23.23
N PHE A 504 0.18 11.99 -22.96
CA PHE A 504 1.18 11.89 -21.90
C PHE A 504 2.37 12.81 -22.19
N LYS A 505 2.84 12.81 -23.44
CA LYS A 505 3.92 13.71 -23.89
C LYS A 505 3.50 15.17 -23.83
N PHE A 506 2.25 15.49 -24.16
CA PHE A 506 1.71 16.84 -24.08
C PHE A 506 1.84 17.41 -22.67
N VAL A 507 1.33 16.68 -21.66
CA VAL A 507 1.43 17.10 -20.25
C VAL A 507 2.88 17.13 -19.78
N ALA A 508 3.69 16.13 -20.16
CA ALA A 508 5.09 16.06 -19.77
C ALA A 508 5.94 17.25 -20.27
N ASN A 509 5.66 17.74 -21.47
CA ASN A 509 6.41 18.80 -22.13
C ASN A 509 5.80 20.19 -21.88
N GLY A 510 5.18 20.40 -20.72
CA GLY A 510 4.62 21.71 -20.36
C GLY A 510 3.52 22.17 -21.32
N PHE A 511 2.75 21.23 -21.87
CA PHE A 511 1.57 21.50 -22.70
C PHE A 511 1.89 22.10 -24.08
N GLU A 512 3.12 21.90 -24.57
CA GLU A 512 3.58 22.43 -25.88
C GLU A 512 3.74 21.34 -26.95
N GLN A 513 4.10 20.10 -26.59
CA GLN A 513 4.46 19.04 -27.54
C GLN A 513 3.71 17.74 -27.31
N GLY A 514 2.96 17.27 -28.31
CA GLY A 514 2.10 16.10 -28.22
C GLY A 514 0.69 16.46 -28.68
N GLU A 515 -0.30 15.69 -28.24
CA GLU A 515 -1.71 15.97 -28.50
C GLU A 515 -2.42 16.33 -27.20
N ARG A 516 -3.09 17.48 -27.15
CA ARG A 516 -3.84 17.90 -25.98
C ARG A 516 -4.96 16.90 -25.67
N PRO A 517 -5.19 16.52 -24.40
CA PRO A 517 -6.35 15.71 -24.01
C PRO A 517 -7.66 16.33 -24.52
N GLU A 518 -8.56 15.50 -25.05
CA GLU A 518 -9.84 15.95 -25.62
C GLU A 518 -10.84 16.48 -24.57
N TYR A 519 -10.60 16.18 -23.29
CA TYR A 519 -11.41 16.64 -22.17
C TYR A 519 -10.70 17.73 -21.37
N LEU A 520 -11.49 18.48 -20.58
CA LEU A 520 -11.00 19.43 -19.59
C LEU A 520 -11.16 18.84 -18.19
N SER A 521 -12.29 19.15 -17.55
CA SER A 521 -12.66 18.65 -16.24
C SER A 521 -13.04 17.18 -16.32
N CYS A 522 -12.78 16.42 -15.25
CA CYS A 522 -13.08 15.00 -15.20
C CYS A 522 -13.44 14.54 -13.79
N SER A 523 -14.27 13.50 -13.72
CA SER A 523 -14.61 12.78 -12.50
C SER A 523 -13.91 11.42 -12.45
N LEU A 524 -13.37 11.09 -11.28
CA LEU A 524 -12.76 9.80 -10.97
C LEU A 524 -13.59 9.17 -9.83
N PRO A 525 -14.71 8.49 -10.16
CA PRO A 525 -15.77 8.20 -9.20
C PRO A 525 -15.37 7.14 -8.16
N ASP A 526 -14.51 6.18 -8.49
CA ASP A 526 -14.03 5.18 -7.54
C ASP A 526 -13.06 5.81 -6.53
N ALA A 527 -12.17 6.68 -7.01
CA ALA A 527 -11.33 7.51 -6.14
C ALA A 527 -12.14 8.55 -5.38
N GLY A 528 -13.28 8.97 -5.95
CA GLY A 528 -14.04 10.14 -5.56
C GLY A 528 -13.26 11.45 -5.65
N MET A 529 -12.37 11.56 -6.63
CA MET A 529 -11.62 12.77 -6.93
C MET A 529 -12.22 13.48 -8.15
N TYR A 530 -12.35 14.79 -8.06
CA TYR A 530 -13.02 15.60 -9.09
C TYR A 530 -12.13 16.75 -9.48
N VAL A 531 -11.77 16.81 -10.76
CA VAL A 531 -10.87 17.83 -11.31
C VAL A 531 -11.70 18.80 -12.15
N MET A 532 -11.67 20.07 -11.77
CA MET A 532 -12.26 21.19 -12.49
C MET A 532 -11.12 21.98 -13.14
N ARG A 533 -11.16 22.16 -14.47
CA ARG A 533 -10.14 22.96 -15.17
C ARG A 533 -10.72 23.79 -16.32
N SER A 534 -10.11 24.94 -16.55
CA SER A 534 -10.48 25.87 -17.64
C SER A 534 -9.79 25.52 -18.96
N ASP A 535 -8.52 25.14 -18.91
CA ASP A 535 -7.75 24.60 -20.03
C ASP A 535 -6.58 23.73 -19.52
N TRP A 536 -5.58 23.50 -20.38
CA TRP A 536 -4.37 22.74 -20.05
C TRP A 536 -3.10 23.60 -20.06
N THR A 537 -3.20 24.91 -20.28
CA THR A 537 -2.04 25.80 -20.28
C THR A 537 -1.54 26.06 -18.86
N THR A 538 -0.35 26.63 -18.72
CA THR A 538 0.20 27.02 -17.40
C THR A 538 -0.67 28.05 -16.67
N ASP A 539 -1.47 28.83 -17.40
CA ASP A 539 -2.36 29.83 -16.81
C ASP A 539 -3.73 29.27 -16.41
N ALA A 540 -3.99 27.99 -16.67
CA ALA A 540 -5.28 27.37 -16.39
C ALA A 540 -5.69 27.53 -14.92
N LEU A 541 -6.95 27.89 -14.71
CA LEU A 541 -7.65 27.65 -13.46
C LEU A 541 -7.87 26.15 -13.30
N TYR A 542 -7.47 25.62 -12.15
CA TYR A 542 -7.51 24.22 -11.77
C TYR A 542 -7.92 24.08 -10.30
N MET A 543 -8.89 23.22 -10.02
CA MET A 543 -9.21 22.76 -8.67
C MET A 543 -9.40 21.25 -8.67
N ILE A 544 -8.82 20.59 -7.69
CA ILE A 544 -9.13 19.18 -7.39
C ILE A 544 -9.84 19.10 -6.05
N VAL A 545 -10.92 18.33 -5.99
CA VAL A 545 -11.69 18.08 -4.75
C VAL A 545 -11.61 16.58 -4.43
N ASP A 546 -11.16 16.24 -3.22
CA ASP A 546 -11.30 14.89 -2.67
C ASP A 546 -12.66 14.76 -1.99
N ALA A 547 -13.58 14.03 -2.60
CA ALA A 547 -14.86 13.65 -2.01
C ALA A 547 -15.00 12.12 -1.92
N GLY A 548 -13.86 11.42 -1.87
CA GLY A 548 -13.73 9.98 -1.95
C GLY A 548 -14.00 9.21 -0.67
N PRO A 549 -14.06 7.87 -0.79
CA PRO A 549 -14.00 7.00 0.38
C PRO A 549 -12.66 7.16 1.08
N TYR A 550 -12.57 6.70 2.32
CA TYR A 550 -11.29 6.65 2.99
C TYR A 550 -10.44 5.52 2.39
N GLY A 551 -9.22 5.83 1.97
CA GLY A 551 -8.23 4.85 1.50
C GLY A 551 -7.72 3.95 2.62
N SER A 552 -6.41 3.72 2.67
CA SER A 552 -5.79 2.91 3.74
C SER A 552 -4.92 3.77 4.68
N GLY A 553 -3.81 3.23 5.18
CA GLY A 553 -2.94 3.89 6.17
C GLY A 553 -2.22 5.16 5.70
N HIS A 554 -2.48 5.58 4.46
CA HIS A 554 -1.94 6.79 3.85
C HIS A 554 -3.00 7.89 3.65
N GLY A 555 -4.27 7.62 3.98
CA GLY A 555 -5.35 8.60 3.85
C GLY A 555 -5.42 9.59 5.02
N HIS A 556 -5.78 10.84 4.76
CA HIS A 556 -5.96 11.90 5.76
C HIS A 556 -7.45 12.07 6.13
N GLU A 557 -7.72 12.88 7.15
CA GLU A 557 -9.08 13.21 7.60
C GLU A 557 -9.62 14.43 6.84
N ASP A 558 -9.49 14.39 5.52
CA ASP A 558 -9.58 15.49 4.57
C ASP A 558 -10.77 15.38 3.61
N LYS A 559 -11.79 14.57 3.89
CA LYS A 559 -12.93 14.44 2.96
C LYS A 559 -13.53 15.83 2.72
N LEU A 560 -13.88 16.07 1.46
CA LEU A 560 -14.37 17.31 0.90
C LEU A 560 -13.30 18.43 0.81
N SER A 561 -12.04 18.17 1.18
CA SER A 561 -10.93 19.10 0.95
C SER A 561 -10.67 19.31 -0.55
N PHE A 562 -9.93 20.37 -0.86
CA PHE A 562 -9.55 20.72 -2.23
C PHE A 562 -8.20 21.44 -2.28
N GLU A 563 -7.56 21.39 -3.45
CA GLU A 563 -6.36 22.18 -3.80
C GLU A 563 -6.70 23.05 -5.01
N LEU A 564 -6.15 24.27 -5.08
CA LEU A 564 -6.43 25.25 -6.13
C LEU A 564 -5.14 25.84 -6.72
N HIS A 565 -5.01 25.70 -8.03
CA HIS A 565 -3.96 26.30 -8.85
C HIS A 565 -4.57 27.20 -9.91
N ALA A 566 -4.00 28.37 -10.14
CA ALA A 566 -4.43 29.29 -11.20
C ALA A 566 -3.27 30.19 -11.62
N TYR A 567 -3.22 30.55 -12.91
CA TYR A 567 -2.27 31.56 -13.40
C TYR A 567 -0.81 31.23 -13.04
N GLY A 568 -0.42 29.97 -13.19
CA GLY A 568 0.93 29.47 -12.86
C GLY A 568 1.26 29.39 -11.37
N LYS A 569 0.29 29.56 -10.46
CA LYS A 569 0.50 29.58 -9.01
C LYS A 569 -0.51 28.71 -8.26
N THR A 570 0.00 27.89 -7.34
CA THR A 570 -0.85 27.18 -6.36
C THR A 570 -1.18 28.13 -5.21
N PHE A 571 -2.47 28.43 -5.00
CA PHE A 571 -2.92 29.37 -3.98
C PHE A 571 -3.36 28.68 -2.70
N LEU A 572 -4.22 27.68 -2.83
CA LEU A 572 -4.74 26.88 -1.72
C LEU A 572 -4.18 25.47 -1.84
N VAL A 573 -3.56 24.98 -0.77
CA VAL A 573 -2.76 23.75 -0.79
C VAL A 573 -3.33 22.71 0.15
N ASP A 574 -3.05 21.43 -0.13
CA ASP A 574 -3.01 20.43 0.94
C ASP A 574 -1.73 20.65 1.78
N PRO A 575 -1.77 20.47 3.11
CA PRO A 575 -0.60 20.66 3.96
C PRO A 575 0.52 19.63 3.70
N GLY A 576 0.23 18.49 3.06
CA GLY A 576 1.21 17.43 2.80
C GLY A 576 1.50 16.54 4.02
N THR A 577 2.58 15.75 3.96
CA THR A 577 2.78 14.63 4.90
C THR A 577 3.60 14.98 6.15
N TYR A 578 4.64 15.82 5.99
CA TYR A 578 5.72 16.09 6.96
C TYR A 578 6.48 14.87 7.50
N THR A 579 5.86 14.01 8.30
CA THR A 579 6.55 12.86 8.92
C THR A 579 5.64 11.66 9.09
N LYS A 580 6.18 10.44 8.96
CA LYS A 580 5.45 9.19 9.26
C LYS A 580 5.58 8.78 10.73
N ASN A 581 6.28 9.55 11.55
CA ASN A 581 6.42 9.26 12.97
C ASN A 581 5.12 9.59 13.71
N GLU A 582 4.29 8.58 14.00
CA GLU A 582 3.03 8.74 14.74
C GLU A 582 3.19 9.34 16.15
N LYS A 583 4.40 9.40 16.70
CA LYS A 583 4.69 10.04 17.99
C LYS A 583 4.96 11.54 17.88
N ASP A 584 5.23 12.04 16.69
CA ASP A 584 5.43 13.47 16.46
C ASP A 584 4.06 14.17 16.46
N PRO A 585 3.84 15.20 17.31
CA PRO A 585 2.56 15.91 17.36
C PRO A 585 2.19 16.56 16.02
N TYR A 586 3.16 16.89 15.17
CA TYR A 586 2.87 17.43 13.85
C TYR A 586 2.25 16.38 12.93
N ARG A 587 2.61 15.09 13.04
CA ARG A 587 1.89 14.04 12.27
C ARG A 587 0.41 14.03 12.62
N TYR A 588 0.07 14.27 13.89
CA TYR A 588 -1.33 14.39 14.29
C TYR A 588 -2.00 15.63 13.69
N TYR A 589 -1.30 16.76 13.56
CA TYR A 589 -1.82 17.95 12.88
C TYR A 589 -2.04 17.73 11.38
N PHE A 590 -1.00 17.29 10.64
CA PHE A 590 -1.02 17.14 9.18
C PHE A 590 -2.08 16.14 8.68
N MET A 591 -2.53 15.22 9.53
CA MET A 591 -3.55 14.21 9.21
C MET A 591 -4.99 14.67 9.45
N ARG A 592 -5.21 15.75 10.21
CA ARG A 592 -6.54 16.11 10.75
C ARG A 592 -7.24 17.12 9.89
N SER A 593 -8.58 17.08 9.91
CA SER A 593 -9.45 17.98 9.15
C SER A 593 -9.14 19.47 9.35
N SER A 594 -8.62 19.86 10.51
CA SER A 594 -8.23 21.25 10.81
C SER A 594 -7.00 21.75 10.05
N ALA A 595 -6.26 20.85 9.39
CA ALA A 595 -5.12 21.16 8.52
C ALA A 595 -5.49 21.14 7.03
N HIS A 596 -6.76 20.84 6.68
CA HIS A 596 -7.22 20.71 5.30
C HIS A 596 -8.31 21.73 4.97
N ASN A 597 -8.56 21.95 3.68
CA ASN A 597 -9.54 22.91 3.18
C ASN A 597 -10.98 22.40 3.32
N THR A 598 -11.39 22.02 4.54
CA THR A 598 -12.70 21.41 4.85
C THR A 598 -13.27 22.03 6.13
N ILE A 599 -14.24 21.36 6.78
CA ILE A 599 -14.91 21.84 8.00
C ILE A 599 -14.65 20.89 9.19
N THR A 600 -14.45 21.49 10.37
CA THR A 600 -14.54 20.80 11.67
C THR A 600 -15.85 21.17 12.39
N VAL A 601 -16.29 20.28 13.28
CA VAL A 601 -17.49 20.44 14.11
C VAL A 601 -17.07 20.27 15.57
N ASP A 602 -17.35 21.26 16.42
CA ASP A 602 -16.97 21.28 17.84
C ASP A 602 -15.48 20.97 18.06
N GLU A 603 -14.61 21.56 17.23
CA GLU A 603 -13.14 21.34 17.21
C GLU A 603 -12.72 19.88 16.91
N LYS A 604 -13.67 19.01 16.53
CA LYS A 604 -13.43 17.61 16.20
C LYS A 604 -13.20 17.42 14.71
N SER A 605 -12.40 16.40 14.41
CA SER A 605 -12.05 16.00 13.04
C SER A 605 -12.87 14.80 12.62
N GLN A 606 -12.81 14.45 11.33
CA GLN A 606 -13.52 13.30 10.78
C GLN A 606 -13.07 11.96 11.41
N LEU A 607 -11.86 11.87 11.98
CA LEU A 607 -11.34 10.72 12.72
C LEU A 607 -11.32 9.39 11.94
N ARG A 608 -11.19 9.46 10.60
CA ARG A 608 -11.24 8.29 9.70
C ARG A 608 -10.02 7.36 9.86
N TYR A 609 -8.81 7.92 10.05
CA TYR A 609 -7.57 7.14 10.19
C TYR A 609 -7.58 6.20 11.40
N TRP A 610 -8.05 6.68 12.54
CA TRP A 610 -8.00 5.94 13.81
C TRP A 610 -9.08 4.85 13.91
N ASN A 611 -10.07 4.87 13.02
CA ASN A 611 -11.04 3.80 12.88
C ASN A 611 -10.60 2.83 11.77
N LYS A 612 -9.73 1.87 12.11
CA LYS A 612 -9.18 0.88 11.14
C LYS A 612 -10.22 0.05 10.39
N LYS A 613 -11.49 0.06 10.80
CA LYS A 613 -12.59 -0.57 10.05
C LYS A 613 -12.95 0.20 8.77
N ASN A 614 -12.62 1.49 8.73
CA ASN A 614 -12.86 2.37 7.58
C ASN A 614 -11.73 2.30 6.54
N TRP A 615 -10.62 1.60 6.83
CA TRP A 615 -9.54 1.45 5.87
C TRP A 615 -10.02 0.57 4.73
N ASN A 616 -10.03 1.11 3.51
CA ASN A 616 -10.44 0.37 2.34
C ASN A 616 -9.29 -0.52 1.84
N TYR A 617 -9.49 -1.84 1.95
CA TYR A 617 -8.56 -2.87 1.47
C TYR A 617 -9.02 -3.55 0.18
N HIS A 618 -10.01 -2.98 -0.51
CA HIS A 618 -10.57 -3.52 -1.75
C HIS A 618 -10.79 -2.40 -2.76
N LYS A 619 -11.19 -2.77 -3.97
CA LYS A 619 -11.68 -1.79 -4.94
C LYS A 619 -12.71 -0.87 -4.28
N SER A 620 -12.53 0.43 -4.48
CA SER A 620 -13.59 1.38 -4.22
C SER A 620 -14.68 1.21 -5.27
N TYR A 621 -15.86 1.73 -4.98
CA TYR A 621 -16.96 1.82 -5.92
C TYR A 621 -17.34 3.29 -6.07
N PRO A 622 -17.95 3.69 -7.19
CA PRO A 622 -18.48 5.02 -7.37
C PRO A 622 -19.29 5.46 -6.15
N ASN A 623 -18.93 6.62 -5.59
CA ASN A 623 -19.69 7.21 -4.51
C ASN A 623 -20.95 7.93 -5.05
N ASP A 624 -21.93 8.16 -4.18
CA ASP A 624 -23.20 8.82 -4.51
C ASP A 624 -23.04 10.35 -4.74
N ASN A 625 -21.84 10.80 -5.09
CA ASN A 625 -21.58 12.19 -5.39
C ASN A 625 -22.18 12.55 -6.75
N VAL A 626 -22.59 13.81 -6.88
CA VAL A 626 -23.18 14.33 -8.11
C VAL A 626 -22.13 15.12 -8.88
N TRP A 627 -21.97 14.82 -10.17
CA TRP A 627 -21.04 15.51 -11.06
C TRP A 627 -21.66 15.88 -12.40
N PHE A 628 -21.55 17.17 -12.74
CA PHE A 628 -21.87 17.72 -14.05
C PHE A 628 -20.70 18.59 -14.53
N SER A 629 -20.42 18.54 -15.83
CA SER A 629 -19.37 19.34 -16.46
C SER A 629 -19.79 19.67 -17.90
N ASP A 630 -19.68 20.94 -18.27
CA ASP A 630 -19.84 21.43 -19.65
C ASP A 630 -18.86 22.60 -19.93
N ASP A 631 -19.03 23.31 -21.04
CA ASP A 631 -18.16 24.43 -21.42
C ASP A 631 -18.35 25.70 -20.56
N GLN A 632 -19.48 25.83 -19.85
CA GLN A 632 -19.84 27.00 -19.05
C GLN A 632 -19.61 26.82 -17.56
N TYR A 633 -19.68 25.58 -17.06
CA TYR A 633 -19.56 25.25 -15.65
C TYR A 633 -19.03 23.84 -15.36
N ASP A 634 -18.56 23.64 -14.13
CA ASP A 634 -18.52 22.33 -13.48
C ASP A 634 -19.30 22.39 -12.17
N PHE A 635 -20.00 21.31 -11.82
CA PHE A 635 -20.78 21.24 -10.59
C PHE A 635 -20.58 19.90 -9.88
N LEU A 636 -20.13 19.96 -8.64
CA LEU A 636 -19.94 18.83 -7.74
C LEU A 636 -20.84 18.95 -6.51
N VAL A 637 -21.45 17.84 -6.08
CA VAL A 637 -22.02 17.66 -4.75
C VAL A 637 -21.34 16.49 -4.07
N GLY A 638 -20.61 16.75 -2.99
CA GLY A 638 -19.98 15.74 -2.14
C GLY A 638 -20.58 15.74 -0.73
N ARG A 639 -20.51 14.59 -0.05
CA ARG A 639 -21.10 14.41 1.30
C ARG A 639 -20.15 13.69 2.27
N TYR A 640 -20.22 14.10 3.53
CA TYR A 640 -19.61 13.44 4.67
C TYR A 640 -20.61 13.28 5.83
N ASP A 641 -20.86 12.04 6.24
CA ASP A 641 -21.78 11.68 7.34
C ASP A 641 -21.26 10.55 8.25
N GLU A 642 -19.95 10.29 8.21
CA GLU A 642 -19.35 9.22 9.02
C GLU A 642 -19.15 9.61 10.50
N GLY A 643 -19.17 10.92 10.80
CA GLY A 643 -19.16 11.52 12.13
C GLY A 643 -17.86 12.25 12.49
N TYR A 644 -17.84 12.95 13.62
CA TYR A 644 -16.70 13.75 14.09
C TYR A 644 -16.29 13.32 15.50
N GLY A 645 -14.98 13.32 15.80
CA GLY A 645 -14.50 13.01 17.15
C GLY A 645 -13.03 13.30 17.40
N HIS A 646 -12.60 13.12 18.65
CA HIS A 646 -11.19 13.01 19.01
C HIS A 646 -10.76 11.54 19.17
N TYR A 647 -9.45 11.30 19.21
CA TYR A 647 -8.90 9.97 19.37
C TYR A 647 -9.48 9.25 20.61
N LYS A 648 -9.97 8.02 20.40
CA LYS A 648 -10.66 7.14 21.38
C LYS A 648 -12.06 7.57 21.82
N GLU A 649 -12.59 8.67 21.29
CA GLU A 649 -13.98 9.06 21.54
C GLU A 649 -14.95 8.31 20.62
N LYS A 650 -16.22 8.27 21.03
CA LYS A 650 -17.30 7.84 20.14
C LYS A 650 -17.57 8.97 19.16
N LEU A 651 -17.61 8.65 17.85
CA LEU A 651 -17.94 9.62 16.82
C LEU A 651 -19.33 10.20 17.05
N ASP A 652 -19.42 11.53 17.00
CA ASP A 652 -20.67 12.26 16.92
C ASP A 652 -21.16 12.29 15.47
N LYS A 653 -22.38 11.80 15.24
CA LYS A 653 -23.03 11.74 13.92
C LYS A 653 -24.22 12.70 13.83
N SER A 654 -24.29 13.68 14.73
CA SER A 654 -25.32 14.71 14.77
C SER A 654 -25.32 15.59 13.51
N ILE A 655 -24.14 15.78 12.91
CA ILE A 655 -23.93 16.64 11.74
C ILE A 655 -23.55 15.81 10.51
N THR A 656 -24.16 16.14 9.38
CA THR A 656 -23.76 15.75 8.03
C THR A 656 -23.28 16.98 7.28
N HIS A 657 -22.10 16.91 6.66
CA HIS A 657 -21.53 17.98 5.85
C HIS A 657 -21.74 17.66 4.37
N VAL A 658 -22.46 18.52 3.67
CA VAL A 658 -22.62 18.48 2.21
C VAL A 658 -21.90 19.68 1.60
N ARG A 659 -20.93 19.43 0.73
CA ARG A 659 -20.21 20.48 -0.01
C ARG A 659 -20.68 20.50 -1.45
N LYS A 660 -21.08 21.67 -1.91
CA LYS A 660 -21.37 21.95 -3.32
C LYS A 660 -20.30 22.88 -3.87
N VAL A 661 -19.68 22.48 -4.98
CA VAL A 661 -18.66 23.27 -5.67
C VAL A 661 -19.17 23.56 -7.08
N LEU A 662 -19.35 24.83 -7.40
CA LEU A 662 -19.68 25.29 -8.75
C LEU A 662 -18.48 26.07 -9.30
N PHE A 663 -17.84 25.56 -10.35
CA PHE A 663 -16.88 26.34 -11.13
C PHE A 663 -17.64 27.10 -12.21
N VAL A 664 -17.64 28.43 -12.15
CA VAL A 664 -18.16 29.27 -13.23
C VAL A 664 -17.02 29.49 -14.20
N LYS A 665 -17.01 28.75 -15.31
CA LYS A 665 -15.86 28.74 -16.22
C LYS A 665 -15.71 30.06 -17.00
N PRO A 666 -14.47 30.53 -17.24
CA PRO A 666 -13.19 30.11 -16.65
C PRO A 666 -12.75 31.07 -15.52
N GLU A 667 -13.62 31.45 -14.58
CA GLU A 667 -13.42 32.66 -13.78
C GLU A 667 -13.24 32.43 -12.28
N TYR A 668 -14.17 31.72 -11.63
CA TYR A 668 -14.18 31.61 -10.17
C TYR A 668 -14.99 30.41 -9.70
N TRP A 669 -14.80 30.03 -8.43
CA TRP A 669 -15.57 28.97 -7.79
C TRP A 669 -16.54 29.51 -6.75
N VAL A 670 -17.65 28.79 -6.60
CA VAL A 670 -18.59 28.92 -5.49
C VAL A 670 -18.49 27.67 -4.64
N ILE A 671 -18.23 27.85 -3.35
CA ILE A 671 -18.22 26.78 -2.34
C ILE A 671 -19.41 27.01 -1.41
N ALA A 672 -20.36 26.10 -1.42
CA ALA A 672 -21.50 26.11 -0.52
C ALA A 672 -21.46 24.87 0.38
N ASP A 673 -21.12 25.07 1.65
CA ASP A 673 -21.08 24.05 2.68
C ASP A 673 -22.36 24.07 3.50
N TYR A 674 -23.11 22.99 3.43
CA TYR A 674 -24.35 22.75 4.15
C TYR A 674 -24.08 21.80 5.31
N LEU A 675 -24.26 22.27 6.54
CA LEU A 675 -24.10 21.48 7.76
C LEU A 675 -25.47 21.11 8.30
N LEU A 676 -25.92 19.91 7.92
CA LEU A 676 -27.23 19.34 8.21
C LEU A 676 -27.21 18.69 9.60
N GLY A 677 -28.25 18.90 10.40
CA GLY A 677 -28.34 18.28 11.71
C GLY A 677 -29.27 19.03 12.64
N LYS A 678 -29.07 18.88 13.95
CA LYS A 678 -29.82 19.55 15.01
C LYS A 678 -28.90 19.85 16.19
N GLY A 679 -29.22 20.89 16.95
CA GLY A 679 -28.48 21.28 18.14
C GLY A 679 -27.54 22.45 17.89
N GLU A 680 -27.01 23.03 18.96
CA GLU A 680 -26.01 24.08 18.91
C GLU A 680 -24.62 23.46 18.75
N HIS A 681 -23.84 24.02 17.83
CA HIS A 681 -22.50 23.54 17.51
C HIS A 681 -21.57 24.72 17.17
N SER A 682 -20.27 24.48 17.31
CA SER A 682 -19.23 25.33 16.74
C SER A 682 -18.75 24.74 15.42
N PHE A 683 -18.71 25.56 14.37
CA PHE A 683 -18.27 25.16 13.04
C PHE A 683 -17.09 25.99 12.61
N GLN A 684 -16.06 25.38 12.02
CA GLN A 684 -14.90 26.09 11.49
C GLN A 684 -14.63 25.63 10.05
N GLN A 685 -14.60 26.58 9.11
CA GLN A 685 -14.24 26.40 7.70
C GLN A 685 -12.83 26.93 7.47
N TYR A 686 -11.95 26.09 6.93
CA TYR A 686 -10.53 26.41 6.76
C TYR A 686 -10.16 26.63 5.29
N PHE A 687 -9.25 27.58 5.07
CA PHE A 687 -8.57 27.81 3.79
C PHE A 687 -7.06 27.97 4.05
N HIS A 688 -6.29 26.98 3.63
CA HIS A 688 -4.85 26.85 3.80
C HIS A 688 -4.17 27.40 2.55
N PHE A 689 -3.48 28.53 2.69
CA PHE A 689 -2.75 29.14 1.61
C PHE A 689 -1.36 28.51 1.50
N ALA A 690 -0.77 28.50 0.30
CA ALA A 690 0.67 28.29 0.17
C ALA A 690 1.43 29.41 0.92
N PRO A 691 2.75 29.28 1.19
CA PRO A 691 3.53 30.31 1.88
C PRO A 691 3.55 31.65 1.13
N MET A 692 2.59 32.52 1.45
CA MET A 692 2.39 33.80 0.77
C MET A 692 1.75 34.82 1.70
N LYS A 693 1.79 36.09 1.30
CA LYS A 693 1.16 37.16 2.08
C LYS A 693 -0.35 37.15 1.88
N VAL A 694 -1.09 37.08 2.98
CA VAL A 694 -2.54 37.27 3.02
C VAL A 694 -2.93 38.45 3.89
N ILE A 695 -4.03 39.13 3.54
CA ILE A 695 -4.60 40.23 4.30
C ILE A 695 -6.10 40.05 4.48
N ASN A 696 -6.64 40.57 5.58
CA ASN A 696 -8.08 40.62 5.85
C ASN A 696 -8.59 42.04 5.64
N LYS A 697 -9.69 42.20 4.89
CA LYS A 697 -10.48 43.44 4.82
C LYS A 697 -11.96 43.10 4.93
N ASN A 698 -12.60 43.53 6.02
CA ASN A 698 -14.02 43.28 6.30
C ASN A 698 -14.40 41.80 6.20
N LYS A 699 -13.62 40.89 6.82
CA LYS A 699 -13.81 39.43 6.79
C LYS A 699 -13.60 38.79 5.40
N MET A 700 -13.21 39.54 4.37
CA MET A 700 -12.71 38.97 3.11
C MET A 700 -11.19 38.82 3.20
N VAL A 701 -10.66 37.70 2.72
CA VAL A 701 -9.21 37.41 2.72
C VAL A 701 -8.65 37.51 1.31
N TYR A 702 -7.51 38.19 1.16
CA TYR A 702 -6.86 38.42 -0.12
C TYR A 702 -5.40 38.02 -0.06
N THR A 703 -4.88 37.46 -1.15
CA THR A 703 -3.44 37.42 -1.36
C THR A 703 -2.94 38.77 -1.86
N VAL A 704 -1.65 39.04 -1.65
CA VAL A 704 -1.03 40.30 -2.09
C VAL A 704 0.25 40.01 -2.89
N ASP A 705 0.13 40.12 -4.20
CA ASP A 705 1.22 40.10 -5.17
C ASP A 705 0.99 41.22 -6.20
N PRO A 706 1.69 42.37 -6.09
CA PRO A 706 1.48 43.51 -6.98
C PRO A 706 1.87 43.23 -8.44
N THR A 707 2.67 42.20 -8.67
CA THR A 707 3.26 41.86 -9.97
C THR A 707 2.66 40.59 -10.58
N GLY A 708 1.78 39.92 -9.85
CA GLY A 708 1.29 38.60 -10.18
C GLY A 708 -0.18 38.41 -9.85
N PRO A 709 -0.68 37.19 -10.08
CA PRO A 709 -2.07 36.87 -9.81
C PRO A 709 -2.38 36.85 -8.32
N ASN A 710 -3.62 37.17 -7.99
CA ASN A 710 -4.17 37.15 -6.64
C ASN A 710 -5.47 36.36 -6.54
N LEU A 711 -5.73 35.87 -5.33
CA LEU A 711 -6.95 35.18 -4.92
C LEU A 711 -7.65 35.97 -3.82
N ALA A 712 -8.99 35.99 -3.86
CA ALA A 712 -9.84 36.47 -2.79
C ALA A 712 -10.82 35.39 -2.32
N ILE A 713 -10.90 35.21 -1.01
CA ILE A 713 -11.96 34.48 -0.33
C ILE A 713 -13.03 35.48 0.08
N VAL A 714 -14.19 35.39 -0.57
CA VAL A 714 -15.33 36.29 -0.38
C VAL A 714 -16.49 35.50 0.26
N PRO A 715 -16.55 35.42 1.60
CA PRO A 715 -17.64 34.74 2.29
C PRO A 715 -18.92 35.57 2.24
N LEU A 716 -20.06 34.89 2.32
CA LEU A 716 -21.32 35.54 2.66
C LEU A 716 -21.27 35.92 4.14
N ILE A 717 -21.10 37.21 4.41
CA ILE A 717 -20.96 37.74 5.76
C ILE A 717 -22.34 37.87 6.39
N ASP A 718 -22.58 37.10 7.44
CA ASP A 718 -23.64 37.33 8.42
C ASP A 718 -23.03 37.78 9.77
N GLU A 719 -23.89 38.11 10.74
CA GLU A 719 -23.46 38.60 12.06
C GLU A 719 -22.67 37.54 12.86
N GLU A 720 -22.91 36.25 12.61
CA GLU A 720 -22.34 35.12 13.35
C GLU A 720 -20.93 34.74 12.87
N VAL A 721 -20.59 34.98 11.60
CA VAL A 721 -19.27 34.64 11.04
C VAL A 721 -18.14 35.40 11.74
N GLN A 722 -17.19 34.71 12.33
CA GLN A 722 -15.91 35.25 12.77
C GLN A 722 -14.79 34.83 11.81
N LEU A 723 -13.68 35.56 11.80
CA LEU A 723 -12.49 35.24 10.99
C LEU A 723 -11.23 35.34 11.85
N GLN A 724 -10.39 34.32 11.76
CA GLN A 724 -9.02 34.32 12.26
C GLN A 724 -8.05 33.98 11.13
N ILE A 725 -6.88 34.62 11.11
CA ILE A 725 -5.75 34.20 10.26
C ILE A 725 -4.64 33.71 11.18
N VAL A 726 -4.15 32.50 10.95
CA VAL A 726 -3.07 31.87 11.72
C VAL A 726 -1.94 31.47 10.78
N GLU A 727 -0.69 31.65 11.22
CA GLU A 727 0.50 31.28 10.45
C GLU A 727 1.57 30.78 11.43
N GLY A 728 2.06 29.56 11.24
CA GLY A 728 3.18 29.00 12.00
C GLY A 728 2.98 28.89 13.51
N SER A 729 1.73 28.68 13.99
CA SER A 729 1.45 28.52 15.41
C SER A 729 1.91 27.15 15.91
N GLU A 730 2.58 27.11 17.08
CA GLU A 730 3.02 25.87 17.72
C GLU A 730 2.06 25.38 18.82
N ASP A 731 1.27 26.27 19.42
CA ASP A 731 0.30 25.92 20.47
C ASP A 731 -0.96 26.81 20.41
N PRO A 732 -2.09 26.30 19.91
CA PRO A 732 -2.22 25.01 19.23
C PRO A 732 -1.45 24.99 17.90
N ILE A 733 -1.01 23.80 17.46
CA ILE A 733 -0.34 23.63 16.15
C ILE A 733 -1.32 24.00 15.02
N GLN A 734 -0.98 25.01 14.23
CA GLN A 734 -1.79 25.46 13.08
C GLN A 734 -0.95 26.32 12.11
N GLY A 735 -1.26 26.28 10.82
CA GLY A 735 -0.61 27.11 9.81
C GLY A 735 0.76 26.64 9.38
N TRP A 736 0.87 25.33 9.09
CA TRP A 736 2.08 24.69 8.57
C TRP A 736 1.77 23.90 7.30
N VAL A 737 2.68 23.95 6.34
CA VAL A 737 2.70 23.13 5.11
C VAL A 737 4.04 22.40 4.99
N SER A 738 4.05 21.30 4.26
CA SER A 738 5.23 20.45 4.05
C SER A 738 5.27 19.93 2.62
N GLU A 739 6.19 20.45 1.83
CA GLU A 739 6.46 19.97 0.47
C GLU A 739 7.46 18.82 0.45
N GLU A 740 8.25 18.69 1.52
CA GLU A 740 9.28 17.66 1.67
C GLU A 740 9.25 17.05 3.08
N PHE A 741 9.64 15.78 3.13
CA PHE A 741 9.69 15.01 4.36
C PHE A 741 10.62 15.64 5.41
N ASN A 742 10.12 15.74 6.64
CA ASN A 742 10.74 16.38 7.81
C ASN A 742 11.05 17.88 7.64
N GLN A 743 10.50 18.53 6.62
CA GLN A 743 10.55 19.98 6.45
C GLN A 743 9.14 20.54 6.54
N LYS A 744 8.97 21.61 7.31
CA LYS A 744 7.70 22.34 7.39
C LYS A 744 7.97 23.82 7.33
N ILE A 745 7.05 24.53 6.69
CA ILE A 745 7.13 25.97 6.46
C ILE A 745 5.84 26.58 7.03
N ALA A 746 5.97 27.72 7.70
CA ALA A 746 4.82 28.47 8.16
C ALA A 746 4.03 28.97 6.94
N ALA A 747 2.71 28.81 6.98
CA ALA A 747 1.81 29.20 5.90
C ALA A 747 0.49 29.72 6.48
N PRO A 748 -0.11 30.77 5.89
CA PRO A 748 -1.33 31.34 6.43
C PRO A 748 -2.54 30.43 6.24
N VAL A 749 -3.41 30.43 7.25
CA VAL A 749 -4.70 29.74 7.22
C VAL A 749 -5.78 30.72 7.62
N ALA A 750 -6.77 30.93 6.74
CA ALA A 750 -7.98 31.66 7.09
C ALA A 750 -9.01 30.68 7.67
N ILE A 751 -9.49 30.99 8.87
CA ILE A 751 -10.45 30.17 9.62
C ILE A 751 -11.71 31.00 9.84
N TYR A 752 -12.79 30.61 9.17
CA TYR A 752 -14.11 31.19 9.38
C TYR A 752 -14.90 30.34 10.37
N SER A 753 -15.42 30.94 11.44
CA SER A 753 -16.16 30.21 12.46
C SER A 753 -17.57 30.73 12.70
N LYS A 754 -18.46 29.83 13.12
CA LYS A 754 -19.83 30.11 13.56
C LYS A 754 -20.16 29.28 14.79
N GLU A 755 -20.76 29.90 15.80
CA GLU A 755 -21.44 29.19 16.89
C GLU A 755 -22.94 29.38 16.69
N THR A 756 -23.64 28.33 16.28
CA THR A 756 -25.04 28.45 15.87
C THR A 756 -25.76 27.10 15.90
N THR A 757 -27.08 27.13 15.74
CA THR A 757 -27.90 25.92 15.68
C THR A 757 -27.90 25.33 14.28
N ALA A 758 -27.62 24.02 14.18
CA ALA A 758 -27.81 23.28 12.94
C ALA A 758 -29.30 23.14 12.60
N PRO A 759 -29.68 23.23 11.31
CA PRO A 759 -28.80 23.26 10.14
C PRO A 759 -28.27 24.66 9.81
N THR A 760 -26.99 24.78 9.46
CA THR A 760 -26.35 26.06 9.07
C THR A 760 -25.40 25.91 7.87
N LYS A 761 -25.07 27.01 7.20
CA LYS A 761 -24.25 26.99 5.98
C LYS A 761 -23.12 28.01 5.96
N PHE A 762 -22.07 27.68 5.21
CA PHE A 762 -21.12 28.65 4.68
C PHE A 762 -21.33 28.76 3.17
N PHE A 763 -21.30 29.99 2.66
CA PHE A 763 -21.36 30.26 1.23
C PHE A 763 -20.21 31.18 0.89
N THR A 764 -19.32 30.75 0.01
CA THR A 764 -18.04 31.41 -0.23
C THR A 764 -17.74 31.46 -1.72
N ILE A 765 -17.33 32.62 -2.22
CA ILE A 765 -16.77 32.76 -3.56
C ILE A 765 -15.24 32.76 -3.45
N ILE A 766 -14.58 31.97 -4.29
CA ILE A 766 -13.13 32.02 -4.49
C ILE A 766 -12.89 32.75 -5.82
N TYR A 767 -12.54 34.02 -5.73
CA TYR A 767 -12.37 34.92 -6.88
C TYR A 767 -10.88 35.10 -7.21
N LEU A 768 -10.53 35.19 -8.50
CA LEU A 768 -9.15 35.31 -8.98
C LEU A 768 -8.97 36.54 -9.87
N ALA A 769 -7.76 37.11 -9.88
CA ALA A 769 -7.38 38.19 -10.80
C ALA A 769 -5.88 38.15 -11.12
N HIS A 770 -5.45 38.63 -12.30
CA HIS A 770 -4.03 38.76 -12.69
C HIS A 770 -3.29 39.96 -12.04
N GLY A 771 -3.96 40.71 -11.17
CA GLY A 771 -3.38 41.86 -10.47
C GLY A 771 -4.10 42.12 -9.15
N ASP A 772 -4.08 43.37 -8.69
CA ASP A 772 -4.74 43.75 -7.44
C ASP A 772 -6.24 43.45 -7.50
N ILE A 773 -6.73 42.77 -6.47
CA ILE A 773 -8.16 42.62 -6.24
C ILE A 773 -8.60 43.82 -5.42
N GLU A 774 -9.49 44.65 -5.98
CA GLU A 774 -10.08 45.78 -5.30
C GLU A 774 -11.29 45.34 -4.45
N PRO A 775 -11.16 45.23 -3.11
CA PRO A 775 -12.20 44.64 -2.26
C PRO A 775 -13.52 45.40 -2.29
N GLN A 776 -13.45 46.73 -2.48
CA GLN A 776 -14.63 47.60 -2.61
C GLN A 776 -15.50 47.25 -3.82
N ASN A 777 -14.94 46.59 -4.82
CA ASN A 777 -15.64 46.20 -6.04
C ASN A 777 -16.22 44.80 -5.95
N LEU A 778 -15.96 44.04 -4.88
CA LEU A 778 -16.51 42.70 -4.68
C LEU A 778 -17.51 42.73 -3.53
N LYS A 779 -18.78 42.47 -3.84
CA LYS A 779 -19.84 42.41 -2.82
C LYS A 779 -20.70 41.18 -3.05
N LEU A 780 -20.87 40.39 -1.99
CA LEU A 780 -21.77 39.24 -1.97
C LEU A 780 -22.96 39.55 -1.07
N GLU A 781 -24.18 39.42 -1.61
CA GLU A 781 -25.42 39.70 -0.88
C GLU A 781 -26.47 38.62 -1.12
N VAL A 782 -27.33 38.37 -0.12
CA VAL A 782 -28.45 37.43 -0.26
C VAL A 782 -29.56 38.08 -1.07
N ILE A 783 -30.10 37.36 -2.04
CA ILE A 783 -31.29 37.74 -2.80
C ILE A 783 -32.46 36.85 -2.34
N PRO A 784 -33.61 37.45 -1.97
CA PRO A 784 -34.78 36.68 -1.60
C PRO A 784 -35.26 35.71 -2.69
N VAL A 785 -35.62 34.49 -2.29
CA VAL A 785 -36.19 33.45 -3.16
C VAL A 785 -37.61 33.10 -2.73
N VAL A 786 -38.54 33.20 -3.68
CA VAL A 786 -39.94 32.79 -3.52
C VAL A 786 -40.15 31.45 -4.22
N ILE A 787 -40.74 30.47 -3.54
CA ILE A 787 -41.08 29.15 -4.09
C ILE A 787 -42.59 28.99 -4.03
N ASP A 788 -43.24 28.84 -5.19
CA ASP A 788 -44.71 28.70 -5.31
C ASP A 788 -45.49 29.74 -4.48
N ASP A 789 -45.12 31.02 -4.64
CA ASP A 789 -45.71 32.18 -3.95
C ASP A 789 -45.50 32.25 -2.42
N GLU A 790 -44.68 31.36 -1.85
CA GLU A 790 -44.20 31.44 -0.46
C GLU A 790 -42.74 31.91 -0.43
N ASP A 791 -42.42 32.92 0.39
CA ASP A 791 -41.02 33.29 0.66
C ASP A 791 -40.35 32.13 1.41
N LYS A 792 -39.39 31.47 0.76
CA LYS A 792 -38.65 30.32 1.32
C LYS A 792 -37.15 30.58 1.36
N ASN A 793 -36.77 31.80 1.74
CA ASN A 793 -35.42 32.05 2.20
C ASN A 793 -35.11 31.17 3.40
N GLY A 794 -34.14 30.27 3.24
CA GLY A 794 -33.85 29.32 4.30
C GLY A 794 -32.59 28.52 4.04
N TYR A 795 -32.34 27.60 4.96
CA TYR A 795 -31.19 26.73 4.88
C TYR A 795 -31.09 26.02 3.51
N PHE A 796 -32.20 25.49 2.98
CA PHE A 796 -32.22 24.62 1.80
C PHE A 796 -32.32 25.33 0.44
N THR A 797 -32.56 26.64 0.38
CA THR A 797 -32.64 27.41 -0.86
C THR A 797 -32.10 28.81 -0.66
N ASN A 798 -31.09 29.20 -1.45
CA ASN A 798 -30.51 30.54 -1.41
C ASN A 798 -30.13 31.00 -2.80
N CYS A 799 -30.43 32.27 -3.08
CA CYS A 799 -29.80 33.00 -4.16
C CYS A 799 -28.84 34.02 -3.54
N VAL A 800 -27.63 34.10 -4.08
CA VAL A 800 -26.71 35.20 -3.78
C VAL A 800 -26.45 36.01 -5.03
N LYS A 801 -26.10 37.27 -4.83
CA LYS A 801 -25.64 38.16 -5.88
C LYS A 801 -24.19 38.56 -5.62
N LEU A 802 -23.29 38.19 -6.53
CA LEU A 802 -21.92 38.69 -6.57
C LEU A 802 -21.88 39.92 -7.49
N THR A 803 -21.62 41.10 -6.92
CA THR A 803 -21.40 42.32 -7.68
C THR A 803 -19.90 42.54 -7.86
N THR A 804 -19.47 42.78 -9.10
CA THR A 804 -18.11 43.18 -9.47
C THR A 804 -18.09 44.61 -10.02
N ALA A 805 -16.91 45.14 -10.34
CA ALA A 805 -16.81 46.41 -11.08
C ALA A 805 -17.40 46.33 -12.50
N GLY A 806 -17.58 45.13 -13.05
CA GLY A 806 -17.94 44.87 -14.45
C GLY A 806 -19.35 44.32 -14.67
N TRP A 807 -19.86 43.54 -13.73
CA TRP A 807 -21.10 42.75 -13.87
C TRP A 807 -21.70 42.40 -12.52
N ALA A 808 -22.90 41.83 -12.54
CA ALA A 808 -23.52 41.19 -11.37
C ALA A 808 -23.98 39.77 -11.71
N ASP A 809 -23.56 38.81 -10.88
CA ASP A 809 -23.90 37.40 -11.03
C ASP A 809 -24.91 36.99 -9.97
N TYR A 810 -25.99 36.36 -10.40
CA TYR A 810 -27.04 35.81 -9.55
C TYR A 810 -26.89 34.29 -9.54
N ILE A 811 -26.69 33.73 -8.35
CA ILE A 811 -26.33 32.32 -8.16
C ILE A 811 -27.32 31.70 -7.20
N LEU A 812 -28.24 30.91 -7.74
CA LEU A 812 -29.20 30.11 -6.99
C LEU A 812 -28.61 28.72 -6.77
N ILE A 813 -28.62 28.24 -5.52
CA ILE A 813 -28.40 26.83 -5.17
C ILE A 813 -29.52 26.39 -4.22
N SER A 814 -30.29 25.38 -4.64
CA SER A 814 -31.48 24.88 -3.95
C SER A 814 -31.50 23.35 -3.88
N GLU A 815 -31.85 22.81 -2.71
CA GLU A 815 -32.18 21.39 -2.51
C GLU A 815 -33.65 21.09 -2.87
N SER A 816 -34.47 22.11 -3.14
CA SER A 816 -35.89 21.90 -3.45
C SER A 816 -36.09 21.50 -4.91
N ASN A 817 -36.54 20.28 -5.13
CA ASN A 817 -37.06 19.83 -6.43
C ASN A 817 -38.50 20.35 -6.68
N ALA A 818 -39.14 20.94 -5.66
CA ALA A 818 -40.49 21.46 -5.75
C ALA A 818 -40.51 22.94 -6.14
N GLY A 819 -41.51 23.27 -6.95
CA GLY A 819 -41.98 24.62 -7.20
C GLY A 819 -41.15 25.49 -8.14
N LYS A 820 -41.79 26.54 -8.64
CA LYS A 820 -41.13 27.63 -9.38
C LYS A 820 -40.40 28.52 -8.39
N LYS A 821 -39.10 28.72 -8.61
CA LYS A 821 -38.22 29.54 -7.79
C LYS A 821 -38.07 30.89 -8.46
N SER A 822 -38.52 31.94 -7.81
CA SER A 822 -38.43 33.31 -8.30
C SER A 822 -37.46 34.12 -7.45
N PHE A 823 -36.53 34.82 -8.07
CA PHE A 823 -35.53 35.67 -7.40
C PHE A 823 -35.11 36.81 -8.33
N ASP A 824 -34.92 38.01 -7.79
CA ASP A 824 -34.74 39.23 -8.61
C ASP A 824 -35.85 39.33 -9.69
N GLN A 825 -35.50 39.21 -10.97
CA GLN A 825 -36.44 39.17 -12.11
C GLN A 825 -36.56 37.77 -12.77
N PHE A 826 -35.87 36.77 -12.23
CA PHE A 826 -35.75 35.43 -12.81
C PHE A 826 -36.75 34.46 -12.19
N VAL A 827 -37.21 33.51 -13.00
CA VAL A 827 -38.10 32.42 -12.57
C VAL A 827 -37.58 31.12 -13.18
N VAL A 828 -37.23 30.16 -12.32
CA VAL A 828 -36.61 28.89 -12.73
C VAL A 828 -37.28 27.70 -12.04
N ASN A 829 -37.15 26.52 -12.64
CA ASN A 829 -37.53 25.25 -12.00
C ASN A 829 -36.32 24.46 -11.50
N SER A 830 -35.13 24.79 -11.99
CA SER A 830 -33.88 24.11 -11.69
C SER A 830 -33.47 24.22 -10.21
N ASN A 831 -32.51 23.40 -9.82
CA ASN A 831 -31.92 23.40 -8.48
C ASN A 831 -30.79 24.42 -8.38
N VAL A 832 -30.00 24.52 -9.44
CA VAL A 832 -28.95 25.52 -9.57
C VAL A 832 -29.27 26.39 -10.77
N ALA A 833 -29.22 27.70 -10.59
CA ALA A 833 -29.36 28.65 -11.70
C ALA A 833 -28.30 29.74 -11.58
N TYR A 834 -27.76 30.13 -12.72
CA TYR A 834 -26.77 31.19 -12.82
C TYR A 834 -27.20 32.20 -13.88
N TYR A 835 -27.15 33.49 -13.54
CA TYR A 835 -27.39 34.58 -14.48
C TYR A 835 -26.38 35.70 -14.25
N ARG A 836 -25.66 36.11 -15.30
CA ARG A 836 -24.80 37.30 -15.30
C ARG A 836 -25.48 38.45 -16.00
N LYS A 837 -25.56 39.62 -15.34
CA LYS A 837 -25.91 40.89 -15.94
C LYS A 837 -24.67 41.76 -16.16
N ASP A 838 -24.54 42.34 -17.36
CA ASP A 838 -23.52 43.37 -17.63
C ASP A 838 -23.84 44.71 -16.91
N LYS A 839 -23.02 45.74 -17.10
CA LYS A 839 -23.25 47.09 -16.52
C LYS A 839 -24.55 47.74 -16.99
N GLN A 840 -25.05 47.34 -18.16
CA GLN A 840 -26.28 47.84 -18.76
C GLN A 840 -27.51 47.07 -18.28
N GLY A 841 -27.32 45.99 -17.51
CA GLY A 841 -28.38 45.13 -16.99
C GLY A 841 -28.81 44.00 -17.93
N ASN A 842 -28.13 43.81 -19.08
CA ASN A 842 -28.44 42.74 -20.02
C ASN A 842 -27.90 41.41 -19.50
N VAL A 843 -28.67 40.33 -19.65
CA VAL A 843 -28.20 38.98 -19.35
C VAL A 843 -27.23 38.54 -20.44
N VAL A 844 -25.97 38.29 -20.08
CA VAL A 844 -24.89 37.93 -21.02
C VAL A 844 -24.36 36.51 -20.85
N LYS A 845 -24.67 35.86 -19.73
CA LYS A 845 -24.37 34.44 -19.48
C LYS A 845 -25.45 33.84 -18.58
N GLN A 846 -25.90 32.63 -18.88
CA GLN A 846 -26.87 31.91 -18.06
C GLN A 846 -26.75 30.40 -18.24
N PHE A 847 -27.02 29.66 -17.17
CA PHE A 847 -27.20 28.20 -17.20
C PHE A 847 -28.03 27.73 -16.02
N GLU A 848 -28.59 26.53 -16.14
CA GLU A 848 -29.44 25.89 -15.15
C GLU A 848 -29.05 24.41 -14.99
N ILE A 849 -29.09 23.89 -13.76
CA ILE A 849 -28.77 22.50 -13.43
C ILE A 849 -29.95 21.89 -12.67
N PHE A 850 -30.45 20.77 -13.18
CA PHE A 850 -31.53 20.00 -12.57
C PHE A 850 -30.95 18.82 -11.80
N LEU A 851 -31.20 18.78 -10.49
CA LEU A 851 -30.83 17.67 -9.62
C LEU A 851 -32.05 16.74 -9.51
N GLY A 852 -32.25 15.88 -10.50
CA GLY A 852 -33.33 14.89 -10.49
C GLY A 852 -33.09 13.75 -9.49
N ASP A 853 -34.13 12.98 -9.18
CA ASP A 853 -34.01 11.67 -8.53
C ASP A 853 -33.32 10.70 -9.50
N GLY A 854 -31.98 10.68 -9.46
CA GLY A 854 -31.08 9.56 -9.76
C GLY A 854 -31.10 8.83 -11.10
N GLU A 855 -32.13 8.87 -11.94
CA GLU A 855 -32.28 7.82 -12.96
C GLU A 855 -32.93 8.20 -14.31
N LYS A 856 -33.20 9.47 -14.66
CA LYS A 856 -33.98 9.75 -15.89
C LYS A 856 -33.46 10.66 -16.97
N GLU A 857 -32.37 11.40 -16.80
CA GLU A 857 -31.81 12.18 -17.92
C GLU A 857 -30.28 12.19 -17.86
N LYS A 858 -29.66 11.08 -18.25
CA LYS A 858 -28.35 11.01 -18.88
C LYS A 858 -28.40 9.99 -20.00
#